data_AF-A0A9N9YLH5-F1
#
_entry.id   AF-A0A9N9YLH5-F1
#
_cell.length_a   1.000
_cell.length_b   1.000
_cell.length_c   1.000
_cell.angle_alpha   90.00
_cell.angle_beta   90.00
_cell.angle_gamma   90.00
#
_symmetry.space_group_name_H-M   'P 1'
#
loop_
_entity.id
_entity.type
_entity.pdbx_description
1 polymer ?
#
loop_
_entity_poly.entity_id
_entity_poly.type
_entity_poly.pdbx_seq_one_letter_code
_entity_poly.pdbx_strand_id
1 'polypeptide(L)'
;MATQQIEILHSHHVLPILQKNGIVTQETELDLPLDEILDSPQYAPIPETDSRINDAPQLDAKAEWYYIQTHLRDGNSSTSDDPSHTVIVCLFRQATDPELDSTRKHNWAAIYATLDWKTKEYTTVSKVPASAPLYLAKSLGENPTGLGKKFQAMLKSGPMCQDVPAFQPDGLFSSPVEIHYSKGSDDPALHLEWDNGASLVGENGSYRLKVPEIDLDIQVHPEKPMMLHGDGGQTLDEDNEDKKGTSMFYYSWPRTEATGVYKGGKVTGTAWVDHEYSLGGDGNQDPLALSYGWNWFSLLTSGPNKMEICVTQVINEGDIFEQYVVYHDEAGVRHEVRDFSLTSSRTWVSGHTFQNFDTCWSLKIPSLNVDLEIESITQNQELQTWLRMPSFYEGAVRFSGTWEGGPMKGYGAMELTKGTDTSRSMEQILSNATSVVRKEVDVWVPSSIRANHFKHITKVHFDSYEQDVIQKNIVEAFYMLNNRGGKNWRPMLFGAAVGMVGGNANDWRSFLVLPELVHTASLIVDDIQDESESRRGGPCVHKVLGVPTAINAGCALYFWGETIIRDNKLLTDRQRRDIYAMYFEMMRVGHAGQGLDINGMTMDRLPTLQEAEEMLARVINLHRCKSGIPAAFCGTVGALVGGGTPKQIEAMGAYVQNLGIAFQIRDDVLDVLGKVSGKNAADDLYNHKITYPVAKLFATDHPDREKWYGYWEAHDVPALVEALQSSGTIDRCNEDIQRTVREGWDLVDAITPNSYSKALFSLFAEFLIVQHY
;
A
#
# COMPACT_ATOMS: atom_id res chain seq x y z
N MET A 1 24.81 33.93 29.48
CA MET A 1 24.97 33.90 28.01
C MET A 1 24.01 32.89 27.40
N ALA A 2 22.69 33.13 27.50
CA ALA A 2 21.64 32.33 26.84
C ALA A 2 20.30 33.11 26.84
N THR A 3 20.33 34.39 26.47
CA THR A 3 19.12 35.23 26.39
C THR A 3 19.26 36.30 25.30
N GLN A 4 19.98 36.00 24.22
CA GLN A 4 20.27 36.99 23.16
C GLN A 4 20.37 36.36 21.75
N GLN A 5 19.64 35.28 21.49
CA GLN A 5 19.55 34.66 20.14
C GLN A 5 18.13 34.21 19.76
N ILE A 6 17.10 34.92 20.22
CA ILE A 6 15.73 34.83 19.67
C ILE A 6 15.22 36.26 19.41
N GLU A 7 15.96 37.01 18.58
CA GLU A 7 15.53 38.31 18.06
C GLU A 7 15.69 38.40 16.53
N ILE A 8 16.02 37.28 15.86
CA ILE A 8 16.26 37.24 14.41
C ILE A 8 15.05 36.74 13.59
N LEU A 9 13.97 36.29 14.24
CA LEU A 9 12.73 35.87 13.54
C LEU A 9 11.60 36.92 13.53
N HIS A 10 11.81 38.08 14.16
CA HIS A 10 10.84 39.21 14.15
C HIS A 10 11.25 40.36 13.21
N SER A 11 12.10 40.14 12.21
CA SER A 11 12.38 41.19 11.21
C SER A 11 11.35 41.18 10.08
N HIS A 12 10.59 42.28 9.99
CA HIS A 12 9.49 42.62 9.08
C HIS A 12 9.77 42.60 7.55
N HIS A 13 10.45 41.59 7.01
CA HIS A 13 10.84 41.59 5.58
C HIS A 13 10.34 40.42 4.72
N VAL A 14 9.62 39.44 5.27
CA VAL A 14 9.09 38.31 4.47
C VAL A 14 7.64 38.56 4.04
N LEU A 15 6.78 38.99 4.97
CA LEU A 15 5.35 39.25 4.70
C LEU A 15 5.09 40.26 3.56
N PRO A 16 5.79 41.42 3.49
CA PRO A 16 5.56 42.40 2.42
C PRO A 16 6.00 41.90 1.04
N ILE A 17 6.95 40.95 0.96
CA ILE A 17 7.42 40.36 -0.29
C ILE A 17 6.40 39.34 -0.82
N LEU A 18 5.75 38.59 0.07
CA LEU A 18 4.71 37.62 -0.27
C LEU A 18 3.41 38.29 -0.72
N GLN A 19 3.03 39.42 -0.10
CA GLN A 19 1.87 40.22 -0.50
C GLN A 19 2.09 40.95 -1.83
N LYS A 20 3.30 41.48 -2.08
CA LYS A 20 3.64 42.19 -3.32
C LYS A 20 3.68 41.29 -4.57
N ASN A 21 3.87 39.98 -4.37
CA ASN A 21 3.89 38.98 -5.45
C ASN A 21 2.55 38.23 -5.62
N GLY A 22 1.50 38.61 -4.88
CA GLY A 22 0.16 37.98 -4.99
C GLY A 22 0.09 36.53 -4.51
N ILE A 23 1.04 36.09 -3.69
CA ILE A 23 1.15 34.70 -3.19
C ILE A 23 0.22 34.46 -1.99
N VAL A 24 -0.20 35.54 -1.30
CA VAL A 24 -1.16 35.50 -0.19
C VAL A 24 -2.28 36.50 -0.50
N THR A 25 -3.48 35.99 -0.74
CA THR A 25 -4.72 36.79 -0.70
C THR A 25 -5.18 36.94 0.74
N GLN A 26 -5.74 38.11 1.06
CA GLN A 26 -6.21 38.58 2.37
C GLN A 26 -6.50 37.47 3.39
N GLU A 27 -5.85 37.60 4.55
CA GLU A 27 -6.27 36.97 5.80
C GLU A 27 -7.79 37.13 5.94
N THR A 28 -8.50 36.03 6.13
CA THR A 28 -9.71 36.05 6.93
C THR A 28 -9.27 36.46 8.33
N GLU A 29 -9.07 37.76 8.53
CA GLU A 29 -9.09 38.34 9.87
C GLU A 29 -10.45 37.98 10.44
N LEU A 30 -10.44 37.14 11.48
CA LEU A 30 -11.56 37.06 12.40
C LEU A 30 -11.77 38.49 12.92
N ASP A 31 -12.78 39.17 12.40
CA ASP A 31 -13.20 40.55 12.74
C ASP A 31 -13.70 40.69 14.21
N LEU A 32 -13.43 39.68 15.05
CA LEU A 32 -13.83 39.64 16.45
C LEU A 32 -12.57 39.57 17.33
N PRO A 33 -12.44 40.43 18.37
CA PRO A 33 -11.43 40.27 19.40
C PRO A 33 -11.43 38.83 19.93
N LEU A 34 -10.25 38.24 20.14
CA LEU A 34 -10.10 36.88 20.69
C LEU A 34 -10.94 36.70 21.97
N ASP A 35 -11.07 37.76 22.75
CA ASP A 35 -11.84 37.82 23.99
C ASP A 35 -13.37 37.72 23.75
N GLU A 36 -13.88 38.26 22.64
CA GLU A 36 -15.31 38.14 22.26
C GLU A 36 -15.62 36.80 21.59
N ILE A 37 -14.62 36.16 20.99
CA ILE A 37 -14.71 34.79 20.47
C ILE A 37 -14.80 33.83 21.65
N LEU A 38 -13.89 33.94 22.63
CA LEU A 38 -13.85 33.06 23.80
C LEU A 38 -15.06 33.20 24.75
N ASP A 39 -15.73 34.36 24.74
CA ASP A 39 -16.95 34.61 25.53
C ASP A 39 -18.27 34.22 24.81
N SER A 40 -18.20 33.73 23.56
CA SER A 40 -19.40 33.25 22.85
C SER A 40 -19.90 31.92 23.44
N PRO A 41 -21.22 31.65 23.46
CA PRO A 41 -21.78 30.37 23.92
C PRO A 41 -21.18 29.14 23.24
N GLN A 42 -20.58 29.31 22.06
CA GLN A 42 -19.83 28.28 21.32
C GLN A 42 -18.50 27.88 21.99
N TYR A 43 -18.10 28.53 23.09
CA TYR A 43 -16.75 28.45 23.68
C TYR A 43 -16.73 28.22 25.20
N ALA A 44 -17.87 27.86 25.80
CA ALA A 44 -17.95 27.51 27.22
C ALA A 44 -17.48 26.07 27.49
N PRO A 45 -16.88 25.76 28.66
CA PRO A 45 -16.62 24.38 29.06
C PRO A 45 -17.94 23.59 29.05
N ILE A 46 -17.90 22.49 28.30
CA ILE A 46 -18.99 21.65 27.80
C ILE A 46 -20.15 21.48 28.79
N PRO A 47 -21.32 22.10 28.56
CA PRO A 47 -22.58 21.61 29.08
C PRO A 47 -23.05 20.47 28.15
N GLU A 48 -22.94 19.25 28.67
CA GLU A 48 -23.30 17.98 28.04
C GLU A 48 -24.58 18.10 27.19
N THR A 49 -24.46 17.96 25.86
CA THR A 49 -25.52 17.72 24.83
C THR A 49 -25.98 18.83 23.86
N ASP A 50 -25.48 20.08 23.89
CA ASP A 50 -25.89 21.06 22.87
C ASP A 50 -25.15 20.86 21.52
N SER A 51 -25.81 20.19 20.57
CA SER A 51 -25.26 19.94 19.25
C SER A 51 -25.04 21.20 18.40
N ARG A 52 -25.66 22.35 18.72
CA ARG A 52 -25.35 23.60 17.99
C ARG A 52 -23.96 24.14 18.33
N ILE A 53 -23.42 23.78 19.49
CA ILE A 53 -22.05 24.11 19.88
C ILE A 53 -21.12 23.02 19.36
N ASN A 54 -21.50 21.76 19.60
CA ASN A 54 -20.63 20.63 19.29
C ASN A 54 -20.45 20.39 17.79
N ASP A 55 -21.42 20.73 16.94
CA ASP A 55 -21.31 20.53 15.49
C ASP A 55 -20.34 21.52 14.82
N ALA A 56 -19.98 22.63 15.48
CA ALA A 56 -19.09 23.63 14.91
C ALA A 56 -17.60 23.23 15.06
N PRO A 57 -16.69 23.75 14.20
CA PRO A 57 -15.26 23.53 14.34
C PRO A 57 -14.70 24.01 15.68
N GLN A 58 -14.05 23.11 16.43
CA GLN A 58 -13.53 23.40 17.78
C GLN A 58 -12.18 24.11 17.72
N LEU A 59 -12.08 25.37 18.15
CA LEU A 59 -10.86 26.17 17.99
C LEU A 59 -9.64 25.59 18.74
N ASP A 60 -9.87 24.97 19.88
CA ASP A 60 -8.86 24.35 20.75
C ASP A 60 -8.62 22.86 20.45
N ALA A 61 -9.27 22.29 19.45
CA ALA A 61 -8.95 20.93 19.02
C ALA A 61 -7.57 20.89 18.34
N LYS A 62 -6.70 19.99 18.81
CA LYS A 62 -5.46 19.59 18.11
C LYS A 62 -5.79 18.75 16.88
N ALA A 63 -6.81 17.91 17.00
CA ALA A 63 -7.31 17.04 15.95
C ALA A 63 -8.84 16.94 16.03
N GLU A 64 -9.51 16.94 14.88
CA GLU A 64 -10.96 16.97 14.76
C GLU A 64 -11.38 16.32 13.43
N TRP A 65 -12.49 15.59 13.41
CA TRP A 65 -13.01 14.97 12.21
C TRP A 65 -14.52 14.81 12.17
N TYR A 66 -15.07 15.06 10.98
CA TYR A 66 -16.47 14.88 10.63
C TYR A 66 -16.58 13.70 9.67
N TYR A 67 -17.34 12.66 10.02
CA TYR A 67 -17.63 11.55 9.11
C TYR A 67 -19.11 11.51 8.76
N ILE A 68 -19.41 11.38 7.47
CA ILE A 68 -20.75 11.16 6.97
C ILE A 68 -20.72 9.91 6.11
N GLN A 69 -21.16 8.81 6.70
CA GLN A 69 -21.21 7.51 6.07
C GLN A 69 -22.65 7.22 5.63
N THR A 70 -22.88 7.10 4.33
CA THR A 70 -24.22 6.90 3.78
C THR A 70 -24.33 5.56 3.05
N HIS A 71 -25.47 4.90 3.24
CA HIS A 71 -25.86 3.68 2.54
C HIS A 71 -27.11 3.98 1.71
N LEU A 72 -26.91 4.19 0.41
CA LEU A 72 -27.88 4.74 -0.52
C LEU A 72 -28.49 3.65 -1.41
N ARG A 73 -29.76 3.83 -1.76
CA ARG A 73 -30.52 3.01 -2.70
C ARG A 73 -31.02 3.89 -3.84
N ASP A 74 -31.00 3.34 -5.04
CA ASP A 74 -31.62 4.00 -6.19
C ASP A 74 -33.14 4.06 -6.03
N GLY A 75 -33.76 5.19 -6.38
CA GLY A 75 -35.21 5.40 -6.20
C GLY A 75 -36.14 4.41 -6.91
N ASN A 76 -35.62 3.55 -7.80
CA ASN A 76 -36.37 2.50 -8.50
C ASN A 76 -36.11 1.08 -7.94
N SER A 77 -35.24 0.93 -6.95
CA SER A 77 -34.82 -0.35 -6.37
C SER A 77 -35.71 -0.71 -5.18
N SER A 78 -36.83 -1.41 -5.42
CA SER A 78 -37.78 -1.81 -4.36
C SER A 78 -37.67 -3.27 -3.92
N THR A 79 -36.65 -4.02 -4.37
CA THR A 79 -36.62 -5.50 -4.23
C THR A 79 -35.46 -6.07 -3.42
N SER A 80 -34.48 -5.24 -3.01
CA SER A 80 -33.31 -5.65 -2.22
C SER A 80 -33.27 -4.93 -0.88
N ASP A 81 -33.08 -5.68 0.21
CA ASP A 81 -32.79 -5.12 1.55
C ASP A 81 -31.43 -4.41 1.57
N ASP A 82 -30.48 -4.83 0.73
CA ASP A 82 -29.12 -4.28 0.68
C ASP A 82 -29.08 -2.92 -0.05
N PRO A 83 -28.18 -1.99 0.34
CA PRO A 83 -27.93 -0.74 -0.37
C PRO A 83 -27.45 -0.96 -1.82
N SER A 84 -27.68 0.03 -2.70
CA SER A 84 -27.02 0.09 -4.02
C SER A 84 -25.59 0.60 -3.90
N HIS A 85 -25.40 1.62 -3.06
CA HIS A 85 -24.15 2.36 -2.93
C HIS A 85 -23.80 2.61 -1.47
N THR A 86 -22.50 2.73 -1.19
CA THR A 86 -22.02 3.37 0.04
C THR A 86 -21.15 4.55 -0.35
N VAL A 87 -21.37 5.69 0.30
CA VAL A 87 -20.58 6.90 0.10
C VAL A 87 -20.19 7.41 1.48
N ILE A 88 -18.89 7.49 1.73
CA ILE A 88 -18.29 7.98 2.97
C ILE A 88 -17.58 9.28 2.63
N VAL A 89 -17.88 10.33 3.38
CA VAL A 89 -17.19 11.62 3.27
C VAL A 89 -16.65 11.99 4.64
N CYS A 90 -15.35 12.23 4.70
CA CYS A 90 -14.62 12.51 5.92
C CYS A 90 -13.89 13.84 5.77
N LEU A 91 -14.05 14.75 6.74
CA LEU A 91 -13.28 15.98 6.83
C LEU A 91 -12.40 15.91 8.06
N PHE A 92 -11.09 15.88 7.87
CA PHE A 92 -10.09 15.88 8.94
C PHE A 92 -9.54 17.28 9.11
N ARG A 93 -9.33 17.69 10.35
CA ARG A 93 -8.76 18.98 10.71
C ARG A 93 -7.69 18.76 11.78
N GLN A 94 -6.50 19.31 11.55
CA GLN A 94 -5.36 19.13 12.44
C GLN A 94 -4.61 20.45 12.64
N ALA A 95 -4.19 20.74 13.87
CA ALA A 95 -3.37 21.91 14.18
C ALA A 95 -2.04 21.87 13.40
N THR A 96 -1.65 23.00 12.80
CA THR A 96 -0.45 23.08 11.95
C THR A 96 0.87 22.97 12.72
N ASP A 97 0.86 23.34 14.00
CA ASP A 97 1.98 23.15 14.93
C ASP A 97 1.41 22.74 16.31
N PRO A 98 1.47 21.45 16.66
CA PRO A 98 0.91 20.96 17.92
C PRO A 98 1.72 21.41 19.15
N GLU A 99 2.94 21.96 18.98
CA GLU A 99 3.80 22.45 20.06
C GLU A 99 3.65 23.96 20.33
N LEU A 100 3.00 24.71 19.43
CA LEU A 100 2.76 26.15 19.57
C LEU A 100 1.30 26.43 19.92
N ASP A 101 1.04 26.67 21.21
CA ASP A 101 -0.28 26.96 21.76
C ASP A 101 -0.95 28.23 21.20
N SER A 102 -0.18 29.19 20.69
CA SER A 102 -0.60 30.59 20.66
C SER A 102 -1.20 31.11 19.35
N THR A 103 -1.38 30.29 18.30
CA THR A 103 -1.89 30.80 17.00
C THR A 103 -2.84 29.86 16.24
N ARG A 104 -3.25 28.73 16.83
CA ARG A 104 -3.70 27.48 16.17
C ARG A 104 -4.40 27.67 14.81
N LYS A 105 -3.59 27.71 13.75
CA LYS A 105 -4.02 27.47 12.36
C LYS A 105 -4.23 25.96 12.20
N HIS A 106 -5.19 25.58 11.35
CA HIS A 106 -5.47 24.17 11.08
C HIS A 106 -5.28 23.85 9.60
N ASN A 107 -4.71 22.68 9.36
CA ASN A 107 -4.73 22.01 8.07
C ASN A 107 -6.01 21.18 8.00
N TRP A 108 -6.70 21.29 6.87
CA TRP A 108 -7.88 20.48 6.58
C TRP A 108 -7.55 19.42 5.56
N ALA A 109 -8.21 18.28 5.61
CA ALA A 109 -8.16 17.27 4.58
C ALA A 109 -9.54 16.66 4.36
N ALA A 110 -9.83 16.24 3.13
CA ALA A 110 -11.12 15.69 2.76
C ALA A 110 -10.92 14.34 2.09
N ILE A 111 -11.68 13.34 2.52
CA ILE A 111 -11.63 11.99 1.99
C ILE A 111 -13.02 11.62 1.49
N TYR A 112 -13.11 11.06 0.30
CA TYR A 112 -14.32 10.50 -0.27
C TYR A 112 -14.07 9.04 -0.63
N ALA A 113 -14.83 8.13 -0.06
CA ALA A 113 -14.83 6.73 -0.41
C ALA A 113 -16.19 6.34 -0.99
N THR A 114 -16.21 5.69 -2.15
CA THR A 114 -17.46 5.22 -2.77
C THR A 114 -17.37 3.74 -3.12
N LEU A 115 -18.46 3.01 -2.85
CA LEU A 115 -18.60 1.58 -3.12
C LEU A 115 -19.90 1.32 -3.88
N ASP A 116 -19.81 0.60 -4.99
CA ASP A 116 -20.97 -0.03 -5.63
C ASP A 116 -21.14 -1.48 -5.10
N TRP A 117 -22.28 -1.76 -4.48
CA TRP A 117 -22.52 -3.05 -3.84
C TRP A 117 -22.66 -4.22 -4.82
N LYS A 118 -23.02 -3.93 -6.08
CA LYS A 118 -23.24 -4.94 -7.11
C LYS A 118 -21.95 -5.27 -7.84
N THR A 119 -21.20 -4.25 -8.27
CA THR A 119 -19.93 -4.44 -8.99
C THR A 119 -18.77 -4.71 -8.05
N LYS A 120 -18.91 -4.37 -6.75
CA LYS A 120 -17.85 -4.41 -5.73
C LYS A 120 -16.70 -3.43 -6.01
N GLU A 121 -16.95 -2.45 -6.87
CA GLU A 121 -16.00 -1.40 -7.20
C GLU A 121 -15.93 -0.39 -6.07
N TYR A 122 -14.74 -0.25 -5.50
CA TYR A 122 -14.41 0.70 -4.45
C TYR A 122 -13.43 1.74 -4.99
N THR A 123 -13.72 3.01 -4.76
CA THR A 123 -12.88 4.13 -5.21
C THR A 123 -12.70 5.14 -4.09
N THR A 124 -11.51 5.72 -4.02
CA THR A 124 -11.16 6.71 -3.01
C THR A 124 -10.58 7.95 -3.66
N VAL A 125 -10.95 9.10 -3.14
CA VAL A 125 -10.34 10.39 -3.42
C VAL A 125 -9.94 10.96 -2.08
N SER A 126 -8.75 11.52 -1.98
CA SER A 126 -8.32 12.25 -0.80
C SER A 126 -7.75 13.60 -1.24
N LYS A 127 -8.00 14.64 -0.46
CA LYS A 127 -7.57 16.02 -0.67
C LYS A 127 -6.83 16.47 0.56
N VAL A 128 -5.62 16.97 0.37
CA VAL A 128 -4.76 17.47 1.44
C VAL A 128 -4.27 18.88 1.09
N PRO A 129 -3.83 19.70 2.06
CA PRO A 129 -3.28 21.01 1.77
C PRO A 129 -1.88 20.84 1.17
N ALA A 130 -1.41 21.84 0.43
CA ALA A 130 -0.07 21.81 -0.17
C ALA A 130 1.05 21.63 0.87
N SER A 131 0.80 22.01 2.13
CA SER A 131 1.69 21.85 3.27
C SER A 131 1.73 20.43 3.87
N ALA A 132 0.78 19.55 3.55
CA ALA A 132 0.62 18.24 4.21
C ALA A 132 1.89 17.37 4.20
N PRO A 133 2.64 17.27 3.08
CA PRO A 133 3.84 16.44 3.05
C PRO A 133 4.94 16.90 4.02
N LEU A 134 5.04 18.21 4.31
CA LEU A 134 6.01 18.75 5.28
C LEU A 134 5.69 18.33 6.71
N TYR A 135 4.41 18.27 7.04
CA TYR A 135 3.95 17.90 8.38
C TYR A 135 4.32 16.44 8.69
N LEU A 136 4.04 15.54 7.74
CA LEU A 136 4.35 14.11 7.89
C LEU A 136 5.86 13.83 7.86
N ALA A 137 6.66 14.65 7.18
CA ALA A 137 8.11 14.52 7.20
C ALA A 137 8.68 14.53 8.63
N LYS A 138 8.08 15.34 9.52
CA LYS A 138 8.47 15.45 10.94
C LYS A 138 8.10 14.19 11.72
N SER A 139 6.91 13.62 11.50
CA SER A 139 6.45 12.40 12.21
C SER A 139 7.08 11.10 11.69
N LEU A 140 7.64 11.09 10.48
CA LEU A 140 8.28 9.92 9.86
C LEU A 140 9.74 9.68 10.30
N GLY A 141 10.31 10.50 11.19
CA GLY A 141 11.72 10.44 11.61
C GLY A 141 12.13 9.17 12.34
N GLU A 142 11.18 8.47 12.96
CA GLU A 142 11.42 7.28 13.76
C GLU A 142 10.48 6.15 13.34
N ASN A 143 10.81 5.44 12.26
CA ASN A 143 10.08 4.22 11.88
C ASN A 143 11.04 3.05 11.59
N PRO A 144 10.84 1.87 12.22
CA PRO A 144 11.70 0.69 12.08
C PRO A 144 11.83 0.12 10.66
N THR A 145 10.92 0.47 9.73
CA THR A 145 10.99 0.03 8.31
C THR A 145 12.19 0.57 7.52
N GLY A 146 12.77 1.71 7.91
CA GLY A 146 13.65 2.51 7.05
C GLY A 146 12.93 3.26 5.90
N LEU A 147 11.65 2.97 5.65
CA LEU A 147 10.78 3.64 4.69
C LEU A 147 10.62 5.13 5.05
N GLY A 148 10.58 5.45 6.36
CA GLY A 148 10.59 6.83 6.86
C GLY A 148 11.77 7.66 6.36
N LYS A 149 12.98 7.08 6.30
CA LYS A 149 14.17 7.77 5.74
C LYS A 149 14.05 7.98 4.23
N LYS A 150 13.44 7.05 3.50
CA LYS A 150 13.18 7.20 2.06
C LYS A 150 12.12 8.25 1.78
N PHE A 151 11.05 8.27 2.56
CA PHE A 151 10.06 9.34 2.49
C PHE A 151 10.69 10.69 2.79
N GLN A 152 11.48 10.80 3.86
CA GLN A 152 12.22 12.03 4.13
C GLN A 152 13.17 12.42 3.00
N ALA A 153 13.86 11.44 2.39
CA ALA A 153 14.72 11.71 1.24
C ALA A 153 13.91 12.22 0.06
N MET A 154 12.81 11.56 -0.33
CA MET A 154 11.91 11.99 -1.41
C MET A 154 11.29 13.37 -1.14
N LEU A 155 10.96 13.67 0.12
CA LEU A 155 10.45 14.98 0.55
C LEU A 155 11.53 16.07 0.49
N LYS A 156 12.82 15.70 0.63
CA LYS A 156 13.98 16.60 0.56
C LYS A 156 14.57 16.71 -0.86
N SER A 157 14.43 15.67 -1.69
CA SER A 157 14.93 15.56 -3.05
C SER A 157 13.82 15.94 -4.04
N GLY A 158 13.59 17.23 -4.13
CA GLY A 158 12.63 17.88 -5.01
C GLY A 158 12.69 19.39 -4.72
N PRO A 159 12.25 20.26 -5.64
CA PRO A 159 12.12 21.69 -5.31
C PRO A 159 11.28 21.81 -4.04
N MET A 160 11.85 22.44 -3.01
CA MET A 160 11.28 22.54 -1.66
C MET A 160 9.81 22.93 -1.71
N CYS A 161 8.90 22.02 -1.34
CA CYS A 161 7.48 22.18 -0.96
C CYS A 161 6.68 23.44 -1.36
N GLN A 162 6.93 24.04 -2.51
CA GLN A 162 6.06 25.04 -3.14
C GLN A 162 5.47 24.52 -4.45
N ASP A 163 6.16 23.58 -5.12
CA ASP A 163 5.81 23.10 -6.47
C ASP A 163 5.62 21.56 -6.55
N VAL A 164 5.56 20.84 -5.42
CA VAL A 164 5.36 19.37 -5.46
C VAL A 164 3.86 19.10 -5.68
N PRO A 165 3.44 18.59 -6.85
CA PRO A 165 2.05 18.16 -7.03
C PRO A 165 1.72 17.10 -5.98
N ALA A 166 0.46 17.10 -5.53
CA ALA A 166 -0.08 16.17 -4.55
C ALA A 166 0.53 14.76 -4.66
N PHE A 167 1.04 14.24 -3.55
CA PHE A 167 1.56 12.88 -3.53
C PHE A 167 0.41 11.91 -3.77
N GLN A 168 0.50 11.11 -4.83
CA GLN A 168 -0.59 10.22 -5.21
C GLN A 168 -0.80 9.12 -4.14
N PRO A 169 -2.08 8.78 -3.84
CA PRO A 169 -3.28 9.21 -4.56
C PRO A 169 -3.94 10.49 -4.01
N ASP A 170 -3.36 11.16 -3.00
CA ASP A 170 -3.93 12.43 -2.54
C ASP A 170 -3.86 13.47 -3.68
N GLY A 171 -4.92 14.27 -3.78
CA GLY A 171 -4.97 15.52 -4.53
C GLY A 171 -4.70 16.72 -3.61
N LEU A 172 -4.44 17.88 -4.20
CA LEU A 172 -4.45 19.14 -3.45
C LEU A 172 -5.85 19.74 -3.50
N PHE A 173 -6.23 20.42 -2.42
CA PHE A 173 -7.32 21.38 -2.52
C PHE A 173 -6.99 22.47 -3.55
N SER A 174 -7.98 22.86 -4.33
CA SER A 174 -7.98 24.01 -5.23
C SER A 174 -8.17 25.35 -4.50
N SER A 175 -8.78 25.33 -3.31
CA SER A 175 -8.90 26.48 -2.40
C SER A 175 -8.89 26.02 -0.94
N PRO A 176 -8.47 26.86 0.03
CA PRO A 176 -8.61 26.53 1.44
C PRO A 176 -10.05 26.16 1.81
N VAL A 177 -10.22 25.34 2.85
CA VAL A 177 -11.53 25.11 3.46
C VAL A 177 -11.95 26.40 4.16
N GLU A 178 -13.08 26.96 3.75
CA GLU A 178 -13.71 28.13 4.34
C GLU A 178 -14.67 27.69 5.45
N ILE A 179 -14.55 28.33 6.61
CA ILE A 179 -15.43 28.13 7.75
C ILE A 179 -16.30 29.38 7.88
N HIS A 180 -17.61 29.21 7.78
CA HIS A 180 -18.56 30.31 7.95
C HIS A 180 -19.17 30.22 9.34
N TYR A 181 -18.69 31.07 10.24
CA TYR A 181 -19.24 31.17 11.59
C TYR A 181 -20.61 31.89 11.55
N SER A 182 -21.59 31.35 12.28
CA SER A 182 -22.93 31.94 12.40
C SER A 182 -22.85 33.39 12.91
N LYS A 183 -23.49 34.35 12.24
CA LYS A 183 -23.61 35.74 12.72
C LYS A 183 -24.98 36.03 13.39
N GLY A 184 -25.78 35.00 13.68
CA GLY A 184 -27.08 35.14 14.34
C GLY A 184 -27.78 33.81 14.66
N SER A 185 -29.01 33.88 15.18
CA SER A 185 -29.83 32.70 15.53
C SER A 185 -30.33 31.88 14.34
N ASP A 186 -30.28 32.47 13.14
CA ASP A 186 -30.89 31.92 11.92
C ASP A 186 -29.84 31.28 10.97
N ASP A 187 -28.56 31.37 11.32
CA ASP A 187 -27.44 30.77 10.56
C ASP A 187 -27.15 29.36 11.09
N PRO A 188 -26.77 28.39 10.22
CA PRO A 188 -26.45 27.03 10.63
C PRO A 188 -25.21 26.98 11.53
N ALA A 189 -25.22 26.07 12.52
CA ALA A 189 -24.09 25.86 13.41
C ALA A 189 -22.81 25.41 12.68
N LEU A 190 -22.95 24.53 11.70
CA LEU A 190 -21.87 24.04 10.85
C LEU A 190 -22.05 24.54 9.42
N HIS A 191 -21.05 25.24 8.90
CA HIS A 191 -20.99 25.63 7.49
C HIS A 191 -19.54 25.64 7.02
N LEU A 192 -19.20 24.58 6.28
CA LEU A 192 -17.90 24.40 5.64
C LEU A 192 -18.07 24.44 4.13
N GLU A 193 -17.18 25.17 3.45
CA GLU A 193 -17.07 25.15 1.99
C GLU A 193 -15.63 24.84 1.59
N TRP A 194 -15.45 24.04 0.56
CA TRP A 194 -14.13 23.75 0.02
C TRP A 194 -14.21 23.43 -1.46
N ASP A 195 -13.09 23.66 -2.15
CA ASP A 195 -12.98 23.48 -3.59
C ASP A 195 -14.15 24.12 -4.37
N ASN A 196 -14.36 23.69 -5.62
CA ASN A 196 -15.34 24.27 -6.52
C ASN A 196 -16.78 23.86 -6.17
N GLY A 197 -17.27 24.28 -5.01
CA GLY A 197 -18.66 24.17 -4.57
C GLY A 197 -19.01 22.90 -3.79
N ALA A 198 -18.02 22.26 -3.15
CA ALA A 198 -18.28 21.25 -2.14
C ALA A 198 -18.59 21.93 -0.80
N SER A 199 -19.54 21.38 -0.05
CA SER A 199 -19.96 21.97 1.22
C SER A 199 -20.61 20.97 2.16
N LEU A 200 -20.49 21.27 3.45
CA LEU A 200 -21.18 20.61 4.55
C LEU A 200 -21.86 21.69 5.39
N VAL A 201 -23.20 21.70 5.37
CA VAL A 201 -23.99 22.75 6.02
C VAL A 201 -25.12 22.14 6.82
N GLY A 202 -25.26 22.51 8.09
CA GLY A 202 -26.37 22.07 8.91
C GLY A 202 -26.15 22.25 10.40
N GLU A 203 -27.04 21.64 11.18
CA GLU A 203 -26.99 21.62 12.64
C GLU A 203 -27.88 20.50 13.19
N ASN A 204 -27.57 20.04 14.41
CA ASN A 204 -28.37 19.08 15.17
C ASN A 204 -28.62 17.77 14.41
N GLY A 205 -27.58 17.22 13.79
CA GLY A 205 -27.67 15.99 13.02
C GLY A 205 -28.29 16.14 11.64
N SER A 206 -28.88 17.30 11.32
CA SER A 206 -29.47 17.58 10.01
C SER A 206 -28.50 18.34 9.13
N TYR A 207 -27.92 17.68 8.14
CA TYR A 207 -26.90 18.27 7.28
C TYR A 207 -27.23 18.10 5.80
N ARG A 208 -26.83 19.08 4.99
CA ARG A 208 -26.69 18.94 3.55
C ARG A 208 -25.22 18.76 3.22
N LEU A 209 -24.92 17.68 2.53
CA LEU A 209 -23.59 17.36 2.03
C LEU A 209 -23.61 17.40 0.50
N LYS A 210 -22.79 18.29 -0.06
CA LYS A 210 -22.61 18.43 -1.51
C LYS A 210 -21.15 18.25 -1.85
N VAL A 211 -20.84 17.29 -2.72
CA VAL A 211 -19.48 17.01 -3.19
C VAL A 211 -19.52 16.78 -4.70
N PRO A 212 -19.33 17.84 -5.52
CA PRO A 212 -19.41 17.74 -6.97
C PRO A 212 -18.41 16.75 -7.59
N GLU A 213 -17.23 16.57 -6.98
CA GLU A 213 -16.19 15.67 -7.50
C GLU A 213 -16.63 14.20 -7.58
N ILE A 214 -17.58 13.78 -6.74
CA ILE A 214 -18.16 12.45 -6.74
C ILE A 214 -19.65 12.44 -7.13
N ASP A 215 -20.13 13.54 -7.73
CA ASP A 215 -21.54 13.74 -8.12
C ASP A 215 -22.55 13.51 -6.98
N LEU A 216 -22.25 14.02 -5.77
CA LEU A 216 -23.08 13.87 -4.58
C LEU A 216 -23.77 15.20 -4.18
N ASP A 217 -25.08 15.18 -3.96
CA ASP A 217 -25.83 16.24 -3.28
C ASP A 217 -26.97 15.58 -2.48
N ILE A 218 -26.76 15.40 -1.18
CA ILE A 218 -27.69 14.72 -0.29
C ILE A 218 -27.98 15.54 0.96
N GLN A 219 -29.14 15.28 1.56
CA GLN A 219 -29.52 15.76 2.88
C GLN A 219 -29.70 14.56 3.80
N VAL A 220 -29.21 14.70 5.03
CA VAL A 220 -29.38 13.73 6.10
C VAL A 220 -30.18 14.36 7.24
N HIS A 221 -31.08 13.59 7.83
CA HIS A 221 -31.93 14.03 8.96
C HIS A 221 -32.00 12.93 10.02
N PRO A 222 -31.74 13.21 11.31
CA PRO A 222 -31.69 12.19 12.34
C PRO A 222 -33.09 11.60 12.61
N GLU A 223 -33.19 10.26 12.61
CA GLU A 223 -34.40 9.55 13.02
C GLU A 223 -34.42 9.28 14.54
N LYS A 224 -33.25 9.34 15.18
CA LYS A 224 -33.04 8.99 16.59
C LYS A 224 -32.17 10.03 17.31
N PRO A 225 -32.19 10.03 18.66
CA PRO A 225 -31.34 10.91 19.45
C PRO A 225 -29.84 10.73 19.16
N MET A 226 -29.06 11.74 19.55
CA MET A 226 -27.61 11.71 19.54
C MET A 226 -27.09 10.59 20.46
N MET A 227 -26.07 9.87 19.99
CA MET A 227 -25.37 8.83 20.73
C MET A 227 -24.02 9.38 21.22
N LEU A 228 -23.88 9.56 22.53
CA LEU A 228 -22.60 9.89 23.16
C LEU A 228 -21.74 8.63 23.28
N HIS A 229 -20.45 8.71 22.97
CA HIS A 229 -19.51 7.59 23.12
C HIS A 229 -18.71 7.68 24.41
N GLY A 230 -18.08 6.58 24.83
CA GLY A 230 -17.35 6.53 26.09
C GLY A 230 -18.19 6.96 27.30
N ASP A 231 -17.58 7.67 28.25
CA ASP A 231 -18.27 8.21 29.42
C ASP A 231 -18.74 9.64 29.14
N GLY A 232 -20.04 9.82 28.91
CA GLY A 232 -20.61 11.16 28.67
C GLY A 232 -20.14 11.86 27.38
N GLY A 233 -19.57 11.13 26.42
CA GLY A 233 -18.94 11.68 25.22
C GLY A 233 -17.42 11.67 25.30
N GLN A 234 -16.84 11.53 26.49
CA GLN A 234 -15.39 11.47 26.68
C GLN A 234 -14.87 10.05 26.46
N THR A 235 -13.87 9.93 25.59
CA THR A 235 -13.13 8.69 25.32
C THR A 235 -11.65 8.92 25.62
N LEU A 236 -10.90 7.86 25.90
CA LEU A 236 -9.48 7.96 26.28
C LEU A 236 -9.24 8.84 27.53
N ASP A 237 -10.09 8.64 28.55
CA ASP A 237 -10.16 9.35 29.84
C ASP A 237 -8.82 9.75 30.47
N GLU A 238 -8.64 11.05 30.74
CA GLU A 238 -7.46 11.68 31.34
C GLU A 238 -7.19 11.30 32.81
N ASP A 239 -8.19 10.82 33.55
CA ASP A 239 -8.04 10.44 34.96
C ASP A 239 -7.26 9.12 35.13
N ASN A 240 -7.07 8.37 34.04
CA ASN A 240 -6.16 7.24 34.01
C ASN A 240 -4.73 7.76 33.80
N GLU A 241 -3.81 7.44 34.72
CA GLU A 241 -2.40 7.87 34.63
C GLU A 241 -1.71 7.42 33.33
N ASP A 242 -2.19 6.33 32.71
CA ASP A 242 -1.71 5.83 31.42
C ASP A 242 -2.31 6.56 30.19
N LYS A 243 -3.30 7.45 30.39
CA LYS A 243 -4.11 8.14 29.36
C LYS A 243 -4.02 9.67 29.40
N LYS A 244 -3.17 10.25 30.25
CA LYS A 244 -3.03 11.71 30.38
C LYS A 244 -2.60 12.37 29.07
N GLY A 245 -3.42 13.29 28.57
CA GLY A 245 -3.16 14.08 27.36
C GLY A 245 -3.71 13.49 26.05
N THR A 246 -4.51 12.41 26.10
CA THR A 246 -5.10 11.75 24.92
C THR A 246 -6.63 11.83 24.83
N SER A 247 -7.29 12.61 25.69
CA SER A 247 -8.75 12.62 25.77
C SER A 247 -9.41 13.19 24.50
N MET A 248 -10.48 12.53 24.05
CA MET A 248 -11.29 12.94 22.90
C MET A 248 -12.76 13.05 23.31
N PHE A 249 -13.48 13.99 22.72
CA PHE A 249 -14.94 14.02 22.76
C PHE A 249 -15.49 13.41 21.48
N TYR A 250 -16.39 12.44 21.60
CA TYR A 250 -16.95 11.70 20.48
C TYR A 250 -18.46 11.50 20.65
N TYR A 251 -19.23 11.90 19.64
CA TYR A 251 -20.65 11.61 19.53
C TYR A 251 -21.03 11.26 18.08
N SER A 252 -22.21 10.67 17.93
CA SER A 252 -22.74 10.33 16.60
C SER A 252 -24.25 10.55 16.49
N TRP A 253 -24.70 10.77 15.26
CA TRP A 253 -26.08 10.66 14.83
C TRP A 253 -26.21 9.35 14.03
N PRO A 254 -26.51 8.24 14.70
CA PRO A 254 -26.21 6.93 14.14
C PRO A 254 -27.18 6.49 13.05
N ARG A 255 -28.46 6.90 13.13
CA ARG A 255 -29.47 6.61 12.10
C ARG A 255 -30.11 7.91 11.64
N THR A 256 -29.69 8.36 10.47
CA THR A 256 -30.28 9.50 9.76
C THR A 256 -30.93 9.05 8.45
N GLU A 257 -32.10 9.56 8.11
CA GLU A 257 -32.66 9.42 6.77
C GLU A 257 -31.79 10.21 5.79
N ALA A 258 -31.33 9.57 4.71
CA ALA A 258 -30.56 10.23 3.65
C ALA A 258 -31.40 10.32 2.38
N THR A 259 -31.52 11.51 1.77
CA THR A 259 -32.21 11.71 0.49
C THR A 259 -31.47 12.68 -0.41
N GLY A 260 -31.52 12.49 -1.73
CA GLY A 260 -30.92 13.45 -2.66
C GLY A 260 -30.58 12.85 -4.02
N VAL A 261 -29.42 13.25 -4.54
CA VAL A 261 -28.91 12.85 -5.85
C VAL A 261 -27.48 12.32 -5.72
N TYR A 262 -27.21 11.18 -6.35
CA TYR A 262 -25.88 10.61 -6.50
C TYR A 262 -25.69 10.11 -7.94
N LYS A 263 -24.58 10.48 -8.59
CA LYS A 263 -24.29 10.13 -10.00
C LYS A 263 -25.47 10.41 -10.96
N GLY A 264 -26.17 11.53 -10.71
CA GLY A 264 -27.34 11.97 -11.49
C GLY A 264 -28.65 11.23 -11.22
N GLY A 265 -28.66 10.18 -10.38
CA GLY A 265 -29.84 9.43 -9.98
C GLY A 265 -30.41 9.90 -8.64
N LYS A 266 -31.74 9.84 -8.48
CA LYS A 266 -32.37 10.06 -7.17
C LYS A 266 -32.08 8.88 -6.24
N VAL A 267 -31.67 9.19 -5.02
CA VAL A 267 -31.30 8.20 -4.01
C VAL A 267 -32.01 8.47 -2.68
N THR A 268 -32.30 7.39 -1.96
CA THR A 268 -32.74 7.42 -0.56
C THR A 268 -31.97 6.38 0.24
N GLY A 269 -31.81 6.56 1.54
CA GLY A 269 -30.97 5.67 2.31
C GLY A 269 -30.91 5.99 3.79
N THR A 270 -29.89 5.46 4.44
CA THR A 270 -29.57 5.74 5.83
C THR A 270 -28.15 6.23 5.91
N ALA A 271 -27.87 7.18 6.79
CA ALA A 271 -26.50 7.56 7.12
C ALA A 271 -26.23 7.48 8.61
N TRP A 272 -24.94 7.38 8.91
CA TRP A 272 -24.32 7.51 10.22
C TRP A 272 -23.41 8.74 10.14
N VAL A 273 -23.57 9.67 11.07
CA VAL A 273 -22.76 10.89 11.14
C VAL A 273 -21.98 10.91 12.43
N ASP A 274 -20.66 10.99 12.37
CA ASP A 274 -19.78 11.10 13.53
C ASP A 274 -19.14 12.48 13.58
N HIS A 275 -18.93 12.97 14.80
CA HIS A 275 -18.05 14.08 15.07
C HIS A 275 -17.19 13.76 16.30
N GLU A 276 -15.88 13.84 16.13
CA GLU A 276 -14.91 13.61 17.19
C GLU A 276 -13.82 14.69 17.16
N TYR A 277 -13.40 15.15 18.34
CA TYR A 277 -12.33 16.14 18.49
C TYR A 277 -11.58 15.98 19.81
N SER A 278 -10.30 16.36 19.82
CA SER A 278 -9.46 16.28 21.02
C SER A 278 -9.86 17.33 22.05
N LEU A 279 -9.95 16.93 23.32
CA LEU A 279 -10.08 17.85 24.44
C LEU A 279 -8.70 18.45 24.76
N GLY A 280 -8.62 19.77 24.96
CA GLY A 280 -7.35 20.47 25.15
C GLY A 280 -6.57 19.98 26.38
N GLY A 281 -5.44 19.29 26.16
CA GLY A 281 -4.54 18.79 27.22
C GLY A 281 -3.08 19.27 27.13
N ASP A 282 -2.45 19.40 28.31
CA ASP A 282 -1.18 20.10 28.58
C ASP A 282 0.13 19.34 28.24
N GLY A 283 0.13 18.15 27.64
CA GLY A 283 1.35 17.33 27.60
C GLY A 283 1.55 16.40 26.42
N ASN A 284 2.57 16.70 25.60
CA ASN A 284 3.51 15.83 24.84
C ASN A 284 3.07 14.55 24.09
N GLN A 285 1.82 14.11 24.14
CA GLN A 285 1.33 12.99 23.33
C GLN A 285 0.25 13.45 22.35
N ASP A 286 0.49 13.14 21.08
CA ASP A 286 -0.45 13.39 19.99
C ASP A 286 -1.43 12.20 19.95
N PRO A 287 -2.76 12.38 20.09
CA PRO A 287 -3.74 11.31 19.89
C PRO A 287 -3.65 10.66 18.50
N LEU A 288 -3.07 11.38 17.52
CA LEU A 288 -2.73 10.89 16.19
C LEU A 288 -1.40 10.14 16.14
N ALA A 289 -0.75 9.90 17.27
CA ALA A 289 0.46 9.11 17.34
C ALA A 289 0.21 7.78 16.63
N LEU A 290 1.09 7.45 15.69
CA LEU A 290 1.06 6.22 14.89
C LEU A 290 1.05 4.93 15.74
N SER A 291 1.18 5.03 17.06
CA SER A 291 1.10 3.98 18.08
C SER A 291 -0.34 3.53 18.40
N TYR A 292 -1.37 4.35 18.19
CA TYR A 292 -2.77 3.94 18.40
C TYR A 292 -3.43 3.42 17.12
N GLY A 293 -4.13 2.30 17.23
CA GLY A 293 -4.97 1.70 16.19
C GLY A 293 -6.41 1.57 16.68
N TRP A 294 -7.35 1.65 15.76
CA TRP A 294 -8.78 1.65 16.03
C TRP A 294 -9.40 0.54 15.20
N ASN A 295 -10.17 -0.32 15.86
CA ASN A 295 -11.17 -1.18 15.23
C ASN A 295 -12.53 -0.58 15.57
N TRP A 296 -13.13 0.09 14.59
CA TRP A 296 -14.40 0.78 14.76
C TRP A 296 -15.44 0.24 13.79
N PHE A 297 -16.67 0.07 14.26
CA PHE A 297 -17.79 -0.42 13.46
C PHE A 297 -19.06 0.35 13.77
N SER A 298 -19.71 0.88 12.74
CA SER A 298 -21.09 1.33 12.79
C SER A 298 -21.99 0.25 12.19
N LEU A 299 -22.96 -0.27 12.94
CA LEU A 299 -23.86 -1.34 12.50
C LEU A 299 -25.32 -0.91 12.59
N LEU A 300 -25.97 -0.87 11.44
CA LEU A 300 -27.37 -0.51 11.27
C LEU A 300 -28.18 -1.76 10.97
N THR A 301 -29.07 -2.14 11.89
CA THR A 301 -29.95 -3.27 11.65
C THR A 301 -30.93 -2.96 10.51
N SER A 302 -31.30 -4.04 9.82
CA SER A 302 -32.32 -4.05 8.76
C SER A 302 -33.57 -4.80 9.23
N GLY A 303 -34.74 -4.40 8.71
CA GLY A 303 -36.02 -4.97 9.13
C GLY A 303 -36.78 -4.08 10.14
N PRO A 304 -37.78 -4.62 10.85
CA PRO A 304 -38.64 -3.83 11.74
C PRO A 304 -37.91 -3.33 13.00
N ASN A 305 -36.93 -4.08 13.48
CA ASN A 305 -36.20 -3.79 14.71
C ASN A 305 -35.01 -2.89 14.39
N LYS A 306 -35.26 -1.58 14.26
CA LYS A 306 -34.22 -0.57 13.98
C LYS A 306 -33.39 -0.31 15.23
N MET A 307 -32.18 -0.84 15.29
CA MET A 307 -31.15 -0.58 16.30
C MET A 307 -29.90 -0.04 15.62
N GLU A 308 -29.07 0.63 16.40
CA GLU A 308 -27.79 1.20 15.96
C GLU A 308 -26.73 0.79 16.96
N ILE A 309 -25.67 0.15 16.49
CA ILE A 309 -24.64 -0.43 17.35
C ILE A 309 -23.30 0.12 16.88
N CYS A 310 -22.56 0.75 17.79
CA CYS A 310 -21.19 1.16 17.61
C CYS A 310 -20.28 0.23 18.41
N VAL A 311 -19.30 -0.39 17.75
CA VAL A 311 -18.26 -1.18 18.40
C VAL A 311 -16.95 -0.42 18.29
N THR A 312 -16.31 -0.15 19.42
CA THR A 312 -15.03 0.55 19.46
C THR A 312 -14.01 -0.27 20.24
N GLN A 313 -12.84 -0.48 19.63
CA GLN A 313 -11.68 -1.05 20.29
C GLN A 313 -10.42 -0.28 19.86
N VAL A 314 -9.76 0.32 20.84
CA VAL A 314 -8.49 1.05 20.69
C VAL A 314 -7.35 0.15 21.10
N ILE A 315 -6.36 0.04 20.24
CA ILE A 315 -5.19 -0.83 20.38
C ILE A 315 -3.93 0.03 20.43
N ASN A 316 -3.08 -0.17 21.42
CA ASN A 316 -1.76 0.45 21.50
C ASN A 316 -0.69 -0.65 21.62
N GLU A 317 0.28 -0.65 20.72
CA GLU A 317 1.38 -1.65 20.69
C GLU A 317 0.95 -3.14 20.75
N GLY A 318 -0.29 -3.45 20.35
CA GLY A 318 -0.86 -4.80 20.35
C GLY A 318 -1.76 -5.12 21.55
N ASP A 319 -1.76 -4.26 22.56
CA ASP A 319 -2.64 -4.36 23.73
C ASP A 319 -3.93 -3.56 23.50
N ILE A 320 -5.05 -4.09 24.01
CA ILE A 320 -6.33 -3.37 24.01
C ILE A 320 -6.26 -2.29 25.10
N PHE A 321 -6.19 -1.04 24.67
CA PHE A 321 -6.11 0.13 25.52
C PHE A 321 -7.49 0.58 26.03
N GLU A 322 -8.49 0.47 25.17
CA GLU A 322 -9.88 0.77 25.49
C GLU A 322 -10.81 -0.04 24.59
N GLN A 323 -11.95 -0.49 25.11
CA GLN A 323 -12.98 -1.10 24.29
C GLN A 323 -14.36 -0.94 24.92
N TYR A 324 -15.35 -0.71 24.09
CA TYR A 324 -16.77 -0.63 24.50
C TYR A 324 -17.68 -0.87 23.29
N VAL A 325 -18.93 -1.24 23.57
CA VAL A 325 -20.04 -1.23 22.61
C VAL A 325 -21.08 -0.25 23.12
N VAL A 326 -21.46 0.73 22.32
CA VAL A 326 -22.60 1.61 22.59
C VAL A 326 -23.69 1.28 21.59
N TYR A 327 -24.94 1.14 22.04
CA TYR A 327 -26.05 0.92 21.13
C TYR A 327 -27.31 1.67 21.55
N HIS A 328 -28.11 2.03 20.55
CA HIS A 328 -29.48 2.51 20.71
C HIS A 328 -30.43 1.36 20.44
N ASP A 329 -31.31 1.09 21.40
CA ASP A 329 -32.41 0.14 21.21
C ASP A 329 -33.48 0.69 20.27
N GLU A 330 -34.54 -0.07 20.04
CA GLU A 330 -35.65 0.35 19.17
C GLU A 330 -36.32 1.66 19.63
N ALA A 331 -36.33 1.93 20.93
CA ALA A 331 -36.87 3.15 21.52
C ALA A 331 -35.90 4.34 21.44
N GLY A 332 -34.65 4.11 20.99
CA GLY A 332 -33.60 5.12 20.94
C GLY A 332 -32.94 5.36 22.31
N VAL A 333 -33.08 4.44 23.26
CA VAL A 333 -32.40 4.51 24.55
C VAL A 333 -30.96 4.02 24.38
N ARG A 334 -30.00 4.81 24.90
CA ARG A 334 -28.58 4.47 24.92
C ARG A 334 -28.25 3.43 25.97
N HIS A 335 -27.53 2.41 25.55
CA HIS A 335 -26.93 1.37 26.38
C HIS A 335 -25.43 1.28 26.08
N GLU A 336 -24.66 0.88 27.08
CA GLU A 336 -23.22 0.64 26.95
C GLU A 336 -22.86 -0.70 27.57
N VAL A 337 -21.99 -1.44 26.87
CA VAL A 337 -21.52 -2.75 27.29
C VAL A 337 -20.01 -2.84 27.10
N ARG A 338 -19.33 -3.43 28.09
CA ARG A 338 -17.88 -3.61 28.06
C ARG A 338 -17.46 -5.08 28.08
N ASP A 339 -18.38 -6.00 28.39
CA ASP A 339 -18.12 -7.43 28.31
C ASP A 339 -18.38 -7.97 26.89
N PHE A 340 -17.41 -7.78 26.00
CA PHE A 340 -17.49 -8.36 24.66
C PHE A 340 -16.14 -8.92 24.20
N SER A 341 -16.21 -9.78 23.19
CA SER A 341 -15.05 -10.22 22.42
C SER A 341 -15.24 -9.88 20.95
N LEU A 342 -14.21 -9.32 20.35
CA LEU A 342 -14.14 -9.01 18.94
C LEU A 342 -12.92 -9.73 18.34
N THR A 343 -13.15 -10.67 17.42
CA THR A 343 -12.08 -11.50 16.84
C THR A 343 -12.19 -11.58 15.33
N SER A 344 -11.08 -11.37 14.62
CA SER A 344 -11.01 -11.58 13.17
C SER A 344 -10.90 -13.06 12.81
N SER A 345 -11.57 -13.46 11.73
CA SER A 345 -11.51 -14.82 11.16
C SER A 345 -10.85 -14.85 9.77
N ARG A 346 -10.71 -13.69 9.10
CA ARG A 346 -10.20 -13.61 7.73
C ARG A 346 -9.44 -12.32 7.48
N THR A 347 -8.24 -12.46 6.96
CA THR A 347 -7.39 -11.34 6.53
C THR A 347 -7.27 -11.23 5.01
N TRP A 348 -7.05 -10.01 4.55
CA TRP A 348 -6.71 -9.66 3.17
C TRP A 348 -5.43 -8.84 3.17
N VAL A 349 -4.53 -9.13 2.24
CA VAL A 349 -3.28 -8.37 2.05
C VAL A 349 -3.50 -7.36 0.94
N SER A 350 -3.23 -6.09 1.18
CA SER A 350 -3.26 -5.07 0.13
C SER A 350 -2.25 -5.37 -0.98
N GLY A 351 -2.65 -5.19 -2.24
CA GLY A 351 -1.74 -5.16 -3.39
C GLY A 351 -0.94 -3.87 -3.53
N HIS A 352 -1.36 -2.79 -2.87
CA HIS A 352 -0.67 -1.49 -2.92
C HIS A 352 0.41 -1.37 -1.84
N THR A 353 0.03 -1.62 -0.59
CA THR A 353 0.89 -1.41 0.58
C THR A 353 1.49 -2.70 1.12
N PHE A 354 0.94 -3.85 0.72
CA PHE A 354 1.21 -5.17 1.29
C PHE A 354 0.93 -5.25 2.81
N GLN A 355 0.06 -4.37 3.33
CA GLN A 355 -0.47 -4.50 4.68
C GLN A 355 -1.57 -5.55 4.76
N ASN A 356 -1.64 -6.25 5.89
CA ASN A 356 -2.79 -7.09 6.21
C ASN A 356 -3.93 -6.26 6.82
N PHE A 357 -5.15 -6.49 6.36
CA PHE A 357 -6.38 -5.96 6.94
C PHE A 357 -7.34 -7.10 7.26
N ASP A 358 -8.02 -7.00 8.39
CA ASP A 358 -9.09 -7.91 8.74
C ASP A 358 -10.35 -7.57 7.96
N THR A 359 -11.03 -8.59 7.43
CA THR A 359 -12.20 -8.41 6.55
C THR A 359 -13.42 -9.19 7.01
N CYS A 360 -13.27 -10.03 8.04
CA CYS A 360 -14.36 -10.75 8.67
C CYS A 360 -14.13 -10.85 10.17
N TRP A 361 -15.11 -10.47 10.96
CA TRP A 361 -15.05 -10.34 12.39
C TRP A 361 -16.21 -11.06 13.06
N SER A 362 -15.98 -11.61 14.25
CA SER A 362 -17.00 -12.14 15.14
C SER A 362 -17.08 -11.25 16.38
N LEU A 363 -18.26 -10.68 16.63
CA LEU A 363 -18.61 -9.94 17.83
C LEU A 363 -19.47 -10.81 18.71
N LYS A 364 -19.04 -11.02 19.96
CA LYS A 364 -19.83 -11.74 20.97
C LYS A 364 -19.98 -10.90 22.23
N ILE A 365 -21.22 -10.79 22.72
CA ILE A 365 -21.55 -10.06 23.96
C ILE A 365 -22.31 -11.04 24.88
N PRO A 366 -21.63 -11.68 25.84
CA PRO A 366 -22.25 -12.70 26.68
C PRO A 366 -23.43 -12.18 27.52
N SER A 367 -23.31 -10.99 28.10
CA SER A 367 -24.39 -10.37 28.90
C SER A 367 -25.71 -10.19 28.14
N LEU A 368 -25.64 -10.04 26.81
CA LEU A 368 -26.79 -9.84 25.93
C LEU A 368 -27.10 -11.04 25.04
N ASN A 369 -26.39 -12.17 25.21
CA ASN A 369 -26.51 -13.35 24.32
C ASN A 369 -26.41 -12.98 22.82
N VAL A 370 -25.39 -12.18 22.48
CA VAL A 370 -25.11 -11.71 21.11
C VAL A 370 -24.00 -12.55 20.50
N ASP A 371 -24.18 -12.91 19.23
CA ASP A 371 -23.17 -13.56 18.38
C ASP A 371 -23.39 -13.07 16.94
N LEU A 372 -22.58 -12.12 16.49
CA LEU A 372 -22.67 -11.50 15.16
C LEU A 372 -21.41 -11.77 14.36
N GLU A 373 -21.58 -12.10 13.09
CA GLU A 373 -20.53 -12.11 12.09
C GLU A 373 -20.64 -10.84 11.25
N ILE A 374 -19.54 -10.11 11.10
CA ILE A 374 -19.41 -8.86 10.34
C ILE A 374 -18.42 -9.14 9.19
N GLU A 375 -18.80 -8.84 7.95
CA GLU A 375 -17.98 -9.11 6.76
C GLU A 375 -17.93 -7.88 5.85
N SER A 376 -16.75 -7.52 5.36
CA SER A 376 -16.59 -6.48 4.35
C SER A 376 -17.33 -6.82 3.06
N ILE A 377 -17.96 -5.83 2.44
CA ILE A 377 -18.70 -6.03 1.19
C ILE A 377 -17.77 -6.39 0.02
N THR A 378 -16.57 -5.83 0.02
CA THR A 378 -15.42 -6.24 -0.80
C THR A 378 -14.16 -6.20 0.06
N GLN A 379 -13.15 -7.02 -0.28
CA GLN A 379 -11.90 -7.02 0.48
C GLN A 379 -11.06 -5.76 0.20
N ASN A 380 -11.15 -5.21 -1.01
CA ASN A 380 -10.41 -4.02 -1.41
C ASN A 380 -11.15 -2.74 -0.98
N GLN A 381 -11.06 -2.39 0.30
CA GLN A 381 -11.54 -1.11 0.84
C GLN A 381 -10.41 -0.38 1.60
N GLU A 382 -9.18 -0.57 1.13
CA GLU A 382 -8.04 0.18 1.63
C GLU A 382 -8.11 1.62 1.13
N LEU A 383 -7.90 2.55 2.05
CA LEU A 383 -7.79 3.97 1.79
C LEU A 383 -6.35 4.41 1.95
N GLN A 384 -5.75 4.82 0.83
CA GLN A 384 -4.40 5.33 0.81
C GLN A 384 -4.42 6.85 0.94
N THR A 385 -3.77 7.38 1.97
CA THR A 385 -3.60 8.82 2.15
C THR A 385 -2.35 9.11 2.95
N TRP A 386 -1.75 10.26 2.71
CA TRP A 386 -0.62 10.76 3.48
C TRP A 386 -1.02 11.14 4.90
N LEU A 387 -2.25 11.56 5.14
CA LEU A 387 -2.74 11.88 6.50
C LEU A 387 -2.47 10.75 7.49
N ARG A 388 -2.50 9.51 7.00
CA ARG A 388 -2.20 8.32 7.78
C ARG A 388 -1.46 7.28 6.96
N MET A 389 -0.14 7.25 7.15
CA MET A 389 0.74 6.37 6.39
C MET A 389 0.76 4.92 6.90
N PRO A 390 0.83 3.92 5.99
CA PRO A 390 0.76 4.06 4.54
C PRO A 390 -0.67 4.06 3.98
N SER A 391 -1.63 3.63 4.79
CA SER A 391 -3.07 3.54 4.50
C SER A 391 -3.82 3.14 5.78
N PHE A 392 -5.14 3.18 5.71
CA PHE A 392 -6.04 2.51 6.65
C PHE A 392 -7.17 1.81 5.89
N TYR A 393 -7.98 1.01 6.58
CA TYR A 393 -9.16 0.39 5.97
C TYR A 393 -10.40 1.19 6.34
N GLU A 394 -11.21 1.55 5.37
CA GLU A 394 -12.48 2.23 5.62
C GLU A 394 -13.49 1.78 4.58
N GLY A 395 -14.63 1.24 5.00
CA GLY A 395 -15.69 0.97 4.05
C GLY A 395 -16.82 0.09 4.57
N ALA A 396 -17.72 -0.26 3.66
CA ALA A 396 -18.96 -0.93 4.01
C ALA A 396 -18.75 -2.37 4.50
N VAL A 397 -19.59 -2.77 5.44
CA VAL A 397 -19.75 -4.14 5.92
C VAL A 397 -21.20 -4.58 5.86
N ARG A 398 -21.42 -5.89 5.82
CA ARG A 398 -22.68 -6.54 6.19
C ARG A 398 -22.50 -7.28 7.50
N PHE A 399 -23.57 -7.49 8.24
CA PHE A 399 -23.53 -8.38 9.40
C PHE A 399 -24.78 -9.24 9.51
N SER A 400 -24.63 -10.38 10.18
CA SER A 400 -25.74 -11.26 10.55
C SER A 400 -25.39 -12.15 11.73
N GLY A 401 -26.39 -12.62 12.45
CA GLY A 401 -26.21 -13.51 13.58
C GLY A 401 -27.40 -13.46 14.52
N THR A 402 -27.14 -13.42 15.83
CA THR A 402 -28.17 -13.32 16.86
C THR A 402 -27.94 -12.19 17.84
N TRP A 403 -29.01 -11.55 18.28
CA TRP A 403 -29.05 -10.57 19.36
C TRP A 403 -30.13 -10.98 20.36
N GLU A 404 -29.77 -11.13 21.63
CA GLU A 404 -30.68 -11.69 22.67
C GLU A 404 -31.30 -13.04 22.25
N GLY A 405 -30.56 -13.83 21.48
CA GLY A 405 -31.02 -15.12 20.93
C GLY A 405 -31.98 -15.04 19.73
N GLY A 406 -32.41 -13.84 19.31
CA GLY A 406 -33.20 -13.63 18.10
C GLY A 406 -32.34 -13.36 16.86
N PRO A 407 -32.77 -13.72 15.64
CA PRO A 407 -32.01 -13.45 14.43
C PRO A 407 -31.87 -11.95 14.17
N MET A 408 -30.67 -11.52 13.81
CA MET A 408 -30.37 -10.13 13.48
C MET A 408 -29.50 -10.05 12.22
N LYS A 409 -29.73 -9.03 11.40
CA LYS A 409 -28.92 -8.73 10.21
C LYS A 409 -28.94 -7.25 9.88
N GLY A 410 -27.93 -6.79 9.17
CA GLY A 410 -27.86 -5.40 8.73
C GLY A 410 -26.61 -5.11 7.92
N TYR A 411 -26.32 -3.83 7.82
CA TYR A 411 -25.16 -3.28 7.11
C TYR A 411 -24.56 -2.14 7.93
N GLY A 412 -23.39 -1.68 7.53
CA GLY A 412 -22.63 -0.74 8.32
C GLY A 412 -21.34 -0.31 7.64
N ALA A 413 -20.43 0.28 8.40
CA ALA A 413 -19.04 0.40 7.99
C ALA A 413 -18.10 -0.08 9.07
N MET A 414 -16.86 -0.23 8.64
CA MET A 414 -15.72 -0.61 9.44
C MET A 414 -14.57 0.33 9.12
N GLU A 415 -13.92 0.81 10.16
CA GLU A 415 -12.65 1.55 10.08
C GLU A 415 -11.59 0.78 10.86
N LEU A 416 -10.49 0.42 10.17
CA LEU A 416 -9.32 -0.20 10.75
C LEU A 416 -8.10 0.68 10.50
N THR A 417 -7.69 1.41 11.53
CA THR A 417 -6.66 2.44 11.36
C THR A 417 -5.22 1.93 11.49
N LYS A 418 -5.08 0.63 11.76
CA LYS A 418 -3.84 -0.13 11.61
C LYS A 418 -4.16 -1.43 10.90
N GLY A 419 -3.29 -1.81 9.96
CA GLY A 419 -3.23 -3.20 9.52
C GLY A 419 -2.87 -4.14 10.68
N THR A 420 -3.10 -5.43 10.52
CA THR A 420 -2.86 -6.46 11.54
C THR A 420 -1.40 -6.92 11.65
N ASP A 421 -0.50 -6.29 10.89
CA ASP A 421 0.91 -6.64 10.91
C ASP A 421 1.57 -6.25 12.24
N THR A 422 2.17 -7.23 12.91
CA THR A 422 2.86 -7.07 14.20
C THR A 422 4.20 -6.33 14.10
N SER A 423 4.77 -6.23 12.89
CA SER A 423 5.99 -5.48 12.62
C SER A 423 5.88 -4.70 11.32
N ARG A 424 6.37 -3.46 11.31
CA ARG A 424 6.54 -2.67 10.10
C ARG A 424 7.99 -2.83 9.64
N SER A 425 8.34 -3.99 9.07
CA SER A 425 9.68 -4.25 8.50
C SER A 425 9.59 -4.59 7.02
N MET A 426 10.72 -4.49 6.29
CA MET A 426 10.77 -4.89 4.89
C MET A 426 10.55 -6.40 4.74
N GLU A 427 11.06 -7.20 5.67
CA GLU A 427 10.86 -8.65 5.73
C GLU A 427 9.38 -9.01 5.87
N GLN A 428 8.62 -8.25 6.68
CA GLN A 428 7.17 -8.46 6.79
C GLN A 428 6.45 -8.11 5.49
N ILE A 429 6.80 -6.99 4.86
CA ILE A 429 6.25 -6.58 3.54
C ILE A 429 6.52 -7.66 2.48
N LEU A 430 7.76 -8.16 2.42
CA LEU A 430 8.18 -9.27 1.55
C LEU A 430 7.39 -10.56 1.81
N SER A 431 7.18 -10.89 3.09
CA SER A 431 6.41 -12.06 3.53
C SER A 431 4.94 -11.94 3.10
N ASN A 432 4.33 -10.77 3.33
CA ASN A 432 2.95 -10.48 2.94
C ASN A 432 2.79 -10.56 1.42
N ALA A 433 3.68 -9.92 0.65
CA ALA A 433 3.69 -10.02 -0.80
C ALA A 433 3.84 -11.47 -1.28
N THR A 434 4.72 -12.25 -0.66
CA THR A 434 4.88 -13.68 -0.94
C THR A 434 3.59 -14.46 -0.70
N SER A 435 2.84 -14.13 0.36
CA SER A 435 1.56 -14.77 0.65
C SER A 435 0.51 -14.48 -0.44
N VAL A 436 0.52 -13.26 -1.00
CA VAL A 436 -0.34 -12.87 -2.13
C VAL A 436 0.01 -13.69 -3.36
N VAL A 437 1.30 -13.72 -3.72
CA VAL A 437 1.79 -14.50 -4.87
C VAL A 437 1.36 -15.96 -4.75
N ARG A 438 1.53 -16.57 -3.58
CA ARG A 438 1.12 -17.97 -3.35
C ARG A 438 -0.38 -18.18 -3.52
N LYS A 439 -1.20 -17.31 -2.93
CA LYS A 439 -2.67 -17.37 -3.07
C LYS A 439 -3.09 -17.27 -4.53
N GLU A 440 -2.51 -16.35 -5.29
CA GLU A 440 -2.79 -16.19 -6.72
C GLU A 440 -2.28 -17.39 -7.54
N VAL A 441 -1.08 -17.91 -7.22
CA VAL A 441 -0.54 -19.13 -7.85
C VAL A 441 -1.51 -20.30 -7.67
N ASP A 442 -2.06 -20.51 -6.47
CA ASP A 442 -3.01 -21.61 -6.21
C ASP A 442 -4.34 -21.46 -6.97
N VAL A 443 -4.71 -20.23 -7.34
CA VAL A 443 -5.90 -19.96 -8.18
C VAL A 443 -5.63 -20.34 -9.63
N TRP A 444 -4.47 -19.95 -10.18
CA TRP A 444 -4.15 -20.08 -11.61
C TRP A 444 -3.45 -21.40 -11.97
N VAL A 445 -2.74 -22.01 -11.03
CA VAL A 445 -2.04 -23.30 -11.14
C VAL A 445 -2.34 -24.12 -9.90
N PRO A 446 -3.56 -24.68 -9.75
CA PRO A 446 -3.96 -25.34 -8.52
C PRO A 446 -3.10 -26.57 -8.22
N SER A 447 -2.82 -26.77 -6.93
CA SER A 447 -2.02 -27.88 -6.39
C SER A 447 -2.57 -29.27 -6.72
N SER A 448 -3.84 -29.35 -7.10
CA SER A 448 -4.49 -30.54 -7.64
C SER A 448 -5.12 -30.24 -9.00
N ILE A 449 -4.88 -31.11 -9.98
CA ILE A 449 -5.58 -31.06 -11.26
C ILE A 449 -7.08 -31.21 -11.05
N ARG A 450 -7.84 -30.26 -11.61
CA ARG A 450 -9.29 -30.30 -11.68
C ARG A 450 -9.69 -30.53 -13.13
N ALA A 451 -10.49 -31.57 -13.41
CA ALA A 451 -10.91 -31.95 -14.77
C ALA A 451 -11.40 -30.77 -15.62
N ASN A 452 -12.24 -29.90 -15.04
CA ASN A 452 -12.76 -28.71 -15.73
C ASN A 452 -11.69 -27.67 -16.01
N HIS A 453 -10.71 -27.50 -15.11
CA HIS A 453 -9.63 -26.54 -15.28
C HIS A 453 -8.71 -26.95 -16.44
N PHE A 454 -8.28 -28.21 -16.49
CA PHE A 454 -7.43 -28.69 -17.57
C PHE A 454 -8.15 -28.74 -18.90
N LYS A 455 -9.43 -29.10 -18.92
CA LYS A 455 -10.26 -28.98 -20.13
C LYS A 455 -10.37 -27.53 -20.60
N HIS A 456 -10.45 -26.56 -19.69
CA HIS A 456 -10.48 -25.14 -20.04
C HIS A 456 -9.17 -24.68 -20.69
N ILE A 457 -8.01 -25.07 -20.14
CA ILE A 457 -6.69 -24.68 -20.66
C ILE A 457 -6.37 -25.42 -21.98
N THR A 458 -6.51 -26.74 -22.00
CA THR A 458 -6.04 -27.60 -23.11
C THR A 458 -7.09 -27.85 -24.20
N LYS A 459 -8.37 -27.59 -23.90
CA LYS A 459 -9.54 -27.99 -24.71
C LYS A 459 -9.72 -29.51 -24.87
N VAL A 460 -8.96 -30.31 -24.13
CA VAL A 460 -9.01 -31.78 -24.14
C VAL A 460 -9.59 -32.30 -22.82
N HIS A 461 -10.37 -33.39 -22.90
CA HIS A 461 -10.81 -34.10 -21.70
C HIS A 461 -9.79 -35.18 -21.36
N PHE A 462 -9.34 -35.19 -20.11
CA PHE A 462 -8.48 -36.22 -19.54
C PHE A 462 -9.28 -37.05 -18.54
N ASP A 463 -9.15 -38.37 -18.56
CA ASP A 463 -9.74 -39.22 -17.54
C ASP A 463 -8.96 -39.13 -16.21
N SER A 464 -9.42 -39.83 -15.16
CA SER A 464 -8.77 -39.77 -13.84
C SER A 464 -7.33 -40.29 -13.86
N TYR A 465 -7.04 -41.34 -14.63
CA TYR A 465 -5.69 -41.90 -14.72
C TYR A 465 -4.75 -40.91 -15.41
N GLU A 466 -5.19 -40.31 -16.51
CA GLU A 466 -4.42 -39.29 -17.23
C GLU A 466 -4.17 -38.05 -16.36
N GLN A 467 -5.17 -37.60 -15.59
CA GLN A 467 -5.02 -36.50 -14.65
C GLN A 467 -3.96 -36.80 -13.58
N ASP A 468 -3.96 -38.00 -13.00
CA ASP A 468 -2.95 -38.40 -12.01
C ASP A 468 -1.53 -38.39 -12.61
N VAL A 469 -1.39 -38.84 -13.86
CA VAL A 469 -0.11 -38.80 -14.57
C VAL A 469 0.35 -37.36 -14.83
N ILE A 470 -0.55 -36.47 -15.26
CA ILE A 470 -0.24 -35.05 -15.52
C ILE A 470 0.12 -34.32 -14.22
N GLN A 471 -0.61 -34.60 -13.13
CA GLN A 471 -0.37 -34.04 -11.79
C GLN A 471 1.08 -34.29 -11.37
N LYS A 472 1.52 -35.54 -11.48
CA LYS A 472 2.89 -35.95 -11.14
C LYS A 472 3.95 -35.31 -12.03
N ASN A 473 3.68 -35.16 -13.33
CA ASN A 473 4.70 -34.77 -14.30
C ASN A 473 4.80 -33.26 -14.57
N ILE A 474 3.85 -32.45 -14.10
CA ILE A 474 3.85 -30.99 -14.29
C ILE A 474 3.61 -30.26 -12.97
N VAL A 475 2.50 -30.55 -12.30
CA VAL A 475 2.07 -29.77 -11.11
C VAL A 475 2.98 -30.04 -9.92
N GLU A 476 3.30 -31.30 -9.61
CA GLU A 476 4.21 -31.63 -8.51
C GLU A 476 5.61 -31.03 -8.72
N ALA A 477 6.14 -31.07 -9.94
CA ALA A 477 7.44 -30.48 -10.28
C ALA A 477 7.48 -28.97 -10.03
N PHE A 478 6.40 -28.25 -10.36
CA PHE A 478 6.27 -26.82 -10.05
C PHE A 478 6.23 -26.57 -8.53
N TYR A 479 5.33 -27.27 -7.82
CA TYR A 479 5.13 -27.07 -6.38
C TYR A 479 6.34 -27.49 -5.55
N MET A 480 7.18 -28.42 -6.03
CA MET A 480 8.45 -28.77 -5.40
C MET A 480 9.37 -27.57 -5.19
N LEU A 481 9.45 -26.63 -6.14
CA LEU A 481 10.26 -25.41 -6.01
C LEU A 481 9.46 -24.25 -5.41
N ASN A 482 8.19 -24.09 -5.78
CA ASN A 482 7.34 -23.00 -5.30
C ASN A 482 7.13 -23.07 -3.77
N ASN A 483 6.90 -24.27 -3.22
CA ASN A 483 6.70 -24.46 -1.77
C ASN A 483 7.95 -24.16 -0.94
N ARG A 484 9.14 -24.26 -1.53
CA ARG A 484 10.40 -23.86 -0.86
C ARG A 484 10.57 -22.34 -0.75
N GLY A 485 9.65 -21.57 -1.35
CA GLY A 485 9.68 -20.11 -1.35
C GLY A 485 10.74 -19.55 -2.27
N GLY A 486 10.83 -18.22 -2.32
CA GLY A 486 11.80 -17.49 -3.15
C GLY A 486 11.82 -16.03 -2.72
N LYS A 487 12.77 -15.26 -3.25
CA LYS A 487 12.87 -13.83 -2.95
C LYS A 487 11.66 -13.03 -3.48
N ASN A 488 10.87 -13.60 -4.40
CA ASN A 488 9.64 -13.03 -5.00
C ASN A 488 9.75 -11.58 -5.46
N TRP A 489 10.96 -11.13 -5.79
CA TRP A 489 11.20 -9.74 -6.14
C TRP A 489 10.55 -9.37 -7.48
N ARG A 490 10.51 -10.29 -8.45
CA ARG A 490 9.90 -10.02 -9.78
C ARG A 490 8.38 -9.73 -9.68
N PRO A 491 7.56 -10.55 -8.99
CA PRO A 491 6.18 -10.19 -8.70
C PRO A 491 6.03 -8.84 -7.99
N MET A 492 6.92 -8.53 -7.05
CA MET A 492 6.85 -7.26 -6.30
C MET A 492 7.18 -6.04 -7.17
N LEU A 493 8.19 -6.14 -8.04
CA LEU A 493 8.47 -5.09 -9.02
C LEU A 493 7.30 -4.89 -9.99
N PHE A 494 6.61 -5.95 -10.39
CA PHE A 494 5.39 -5.82 -11.19
C PHE A 494 4.32 -5.01 -10.45
N GLY A 495 3.96 -5.40 -9.21
CA GLY A 495 2.93 -4.71 -8.43
C GLY A 495 3.29 -3.25 -8.14
N ALA A 496 4.56 -3.00 -7.79
CA ALA A 496 5.05 -1.65 -7.53
C ALA A 496 5.06 -0.78 -8.82
N ALA A 497 5.38 -1.37 -9.99
CA ALA A 497 5.31 -0.65 -11.27
C ALA A 497 3.88 -0.23 -11.64
N VAL A 498 2.88 -1.06 -11.34
CA VAL A 498 1.45 -0.69 -11.51
C VAL A 498 1.13 0.56 -10.67
N GLY A 499 1.48 0.54 -9.39
CA GLY A 499 1.22 1.66 -8.48
C GLY A 499 2.01 2.92 -8.81
N MET A 500 3.24 2.81 -9.32
CA MET A 500 4.09 3.96 -9.69
C MET A 500 3.53 4.80 -10.83
N VAL A 501 2.70 4.22 -11.69
CA VAL A 501 2.04 4.94 -12.79
C VAL A 501 0.59 5.34 -12.45
N GLY A 502 0.15 5.15 -11.21
CA GLY A 502 -1.19 5.50 -10.73
C GLY A 502 -2.24 4.40 -10.87
N GLY A 503 -1.85 3.19 -11.29
CA GLY A 503 -2.77 2.07 -11.41
C GLY A 503 -3.10 1.40 -10.08
N ASN A 504 -4.26 0.76 -10.01
CA ASN A 504 -4.67 -0.04 -8.86
C ASN A 504 -4.01 -1.43 -8.89
N ALA A 505 -3.05 -1.67 -8.01
CA ALA A 505 -2.32 -2.95 -7.95
C ALA A 505 -3.21 -4.15 -7.56
N ASN A 506 -4.33 -3.92 -6.85
CA ASN A 506 -5.26 -4.99 -6.50
C ASN A 506 -5.99 -5.59 -7.71
N ASP A 507 -6.26 -4.78 -8.72
CA ASP A 507 -6.92 -5.21 -9.96
C ASP A 507 -6.02 -6.18 -10.76
N TRP A 508 -4.70 -6.05 -10.61
CA TRP A 508 -3.70 -6.77 -11.40
C TRP A 508 -3.01 -7.91 -10.65
N ARG A 509 -3.53 -8.35 -9.49
CA ARG A 509 -2.91 -9.42 -8.67
C ARG A 509 -2.69 -10.73 -9.42
N SER A 510 -3.60 -11.09 -10.33
CA SER A 510 -3.44 -12.29 -11.19
C SER A 510 -2.13 -12.29 -11.99
N PHE A 511 -1.60 -11.12 -12.36
CA PHE A 511 -0.34 -11.01 -13.08
C PHE A 511 0.90 -11.25 -12.20
N LEU A 512 0.77 -11.26 -10.87
CA LEU A 512 1.87 -11.62 -9.97
C LEU A 512 2.34 -13.07 -10.19
N VAL A 513 1.46 -13.93 -10.71
CA VAL A 513 1.75 -15.34 -11.01
C VAL A 513 2.66 -15.47 -12.23
N LEU A 514 2.52 -14.58 -13.22
CA LEU A 514 3.19 -14.70 -14.51
C LEU A 514 4.73 -14.68 -14.37
N PRO A 515 5.35 -13.75 -13.63
CA PRO A 515 6.79 -13.79 -13.38
C PRO A 515 7.27 -15.03 -12.62
N GLU A 516 6.48 -15.54 -11.66
CA GLU A 516 6.89 -16.71 -10.86
C GLU A 516 6.84 -18.00 -11.67
N LEU A 517 5.86 -18.15 -12.58
CA LEU A 517 5.80 -19.30 -13.50
C LEU A 517 6.99 -19.32 -14.45
N VAL A 518 7.28 -18.20 -15.10
CA VAL A 518 8.41 -18.10 -16.04
C VAL A 518 9.74 -18.32 -15.31
N HIS A 519 9.90 -17.74 -14.12
CA HIS A 519 11.12 -17.91 -13.35
C HIS A 519 11.28 -19.34 -12.83
N THR A 520 10.22 -19.96 -12.32
CA THR A 520 10.27 -21.36 -11.87
C THR A 520 10.57 -22.29 -13.03
N ALA A 521 9.94 -22.06 -14.19
CA ALA A 521 10.24 -22.78 -15.42
C ALA A 521 11.72 -22.68 -15.81
N SER A 522 12.29 -21.48 -15.78
CA SER A 522 13.71 -21.28 -16.09
C SER A 522 14.60 -22.00 -15.08
N LEU A 523 14.30 -21.95 -13.78
CA LEU A 523 15.08 -22.63 -12.76
C LEU A 523 15.09 -24.16 -12.93
N ILE A 524 13.94 -24.76 -13.27
CA ILE A 524 13.87 -26.22 -13.49
C ILE A 524 14.77 -26.64 -14.65
N VAL A 525 14.78 -25.87 -15.74
CA VAL A 525 15.60 -26.18 -16.93
C VAL A 525 17.07 -25.85 -16.69
N ASP A 526 17.37 -24.71 -16.07
CA ASP A 526 18.72 -24.25 -15.69
C ASP A 526 19.41 -25.26 -14.77
N ASP A 527 18.69 -25.78 -13.76
CA ASP A 527 19.22 -26.82 -12.85
C ASP A 527 19.70 -28.08 -13.59
N ILE A 528 19.09 -28.42 -14.73
CA ILE A 528 19.52 -29.57 -15.55
C ILE A 528 20.76 -29.21 -16.35
N GLN A 529 20.79 -28.00 -16.93
CA GLN A 529 21.89 -27.53 -17.76
C GLN A 529 23.18 -27.34 -16.97
N ASP A 530 23.07 -26.89 -15.72
CA ASP A 530 24.17 -26.70 -14.78
C ASP A 530 24.46 -27.96 -13.93
N GLU A 531 23.78 -29.09 -14.17
CA GLU A 531 23.90 -30.33 -13.38
C GLU A 531 23.74 -30.13 -11.85
N SER A 532 22.95 -29.15 -11.45
CA SER A 532 22.84 -28.70 -10.06
C SER A 532 22.28 -29.78 -9.12
N GLU A 533 22.88 -29.91 -7.92
CA GLU A 533 22.41 -30.86 -6.91
C GLU A 533 21.24 -30.32 -6.07
N SER A 534 21.24 -29.02 -5.76
CA SER A 534 20.25 -28.41 -4.87
C SER A 534 19.80 -27.01 -5.29
N ARG A 535 18.54 -26.68 -4.97
CA ARG A 535 17.89 -25.40 -5.23
C ARG A 535 16.94 -25.05 -4.09
N ARG A 536 17.04 -23.81 -3.59
CA ARG A 536 16.20 -23.28 -2.48
C ARG A 536 16.22 -24.21 -1.26
N GLY A 537 17.41 -24.71 -0.89
CA GLY A 537 17.62 -25.56 0.29
C GLY A 537 17.21 -27.04 0.17
N GLY A 538 16.78 -27.51 -1.01
CA GLY A 538 16.44 -28.92 -1.25
C GLY A 538 16.94 -29.45 -2.60
N PRO A 539 16.78 -30.75 -2.91
CA PRO A 539 17.28 -31.34 -4.16
C PRO A 539 16.57 -30.75 -5.39
N CYS A 540 17.30 -30.56 -6.49
CA CYS A 540 16.74 -30.09 -7.76
C CYS A 540 15.68 -31.06 -8.31
N VAL A 541 14.72 -30.55 -9.10
CA VAL A 541 13.58 -31.34 -9.60
C VAL A 541 14.03 -32.57 -10.37
N HIS A 542 15.05 -32.43 -11.22
CA HIS A 542 15.57 -33.54 -12.04
C HIS A 542 16.25 -34.64 -11.22
N LYS A 543 16.73 -34.34 -10.00
CA LYS A 543 17.28 -35.33 -9.07
C LYS A 543 16.20 -36.19 -8.42
N VAL A 544 14.97 -35.66 -8.30
CA VAL A 544 13.85 -36.36 -7.65
C VAL A 544 12.92 -37.03 -8.66
N LEU A 545 12.53 -36.29 -9.72
CA LEU A 545 11.54 -36.73 -10.72
C LEU A 545 12.19 -37.20 -12.03
N GLY A 546 13.50 -37.05 -12.18
CA GLY A 546 14.24 -37.40 -13.38
C GLY A 546 14.26 -36.28 -14.43
N VAL A 547 15.27 -36.33 -15.30
CA VAL A 547 15.49 -35.34 -16.36
C VAL A 547 14.29 -35.21 -17.33
N PRO A 548 13.66 -36.30 -17.83
CA PRO A 548 12.53 -36.17 -18.76
C PRO A 548 11.35 -35.40 -18.17
N THR A 549 10.99 -35.68 -16.92
CA THR A 549 9.89 -35.00 -16.22
C THR A 549 10.23 -33.54 -15.94
N ALA A 550 11.46 -33.25 -15.51
CA ALA A 550 11.88 -31.88 -15.25
C ALA A 550 11.86 -31.00 -16.53
N ILE A 551 12.36 -31.51 -17.67
CA ILE A 551 12.27 -30.81 -18.96
C ILE A 551 10.80 -30.55 -19.32
N ASN A 552 9.96 -31.58 -19.24
CA ASN A 552 8.53 -31.46 -19.59
C ASN A 552 7.81 -30.42 -18.71
N ALA A 553 8.04 -30.46 -17.39
CA ALA A 553 7.45 -29.52 -16.45
C ALA A 553 7.91 -28.08 -16.73
N GLY A 554 9.22 -27.86 -16.91
CA GLY A 554 9.76 -26.54 -17.22
C GLY A 554 9.16 -25.96 -18.51
N CYS A 555 9.10 -26.76 -19.58
CA CYS A 555 8.47 -26.32 -20.83
C CYS A 555 6.96 -26.04 -20.66
N ALA A 556 6.23 -26.90 -19.95
CA ALA A 556 4.79 -26.72 -19.74
C ALA A 556 4.47 -25.42 -19.00
N LEU A 557 5.28 -25.03 -18.01
CA LEU A 557 5.08 -23.79 -17.25
C LEU A 557 5.25 -22.53 -18.12
N TYR A 558 6.17 -22.53 -19.10
CA TYR A 558 6.25 -21.45 -20.09
C TYR A 558 4.99 -21.31 -20.94
N PHE A 559 4.28 -22.40 -21.21
CA PHE A 559 2.99 -22.42 -21.88
C PHE A 559 1.80 -22.39 -20.92
N TRP A 560 2.02 -22.10 -19.64
CA TRP A 560 0.93 -21.90 -18.70
C TRP A 560 0.73 -20.41 -18.42
N GLY A 561 1.81 -19.63 -18.43
CA GLY A 561 1.75 -18.18 -18.22
C GLY A 561 0.85 -17.44 -19.21
N GLU A 562 0.69 -17.97 -20.43
CA GLU A 562 -0.18 -17.40 -21.45
C GLU A 562 -1.66 -17.44 -21.04
N THR A 563 -2.08 -18.40 -20.22
CA THR A 563 -3.46 -18.51 -19.71
C THR A 563 -3.87 -17.30 -18.88
N ILE A 564 -2.93 -16.72 -18.12
CA ILE A 564 -3.14 -15.51 -17.31
C ILE A 564 -3.43 -14.33 -18.25
N ILE A 565 -2.67 -14.21 -19.35
CA ILE A 565 -2.85 -13.15 -20.35
C ILE A 565 -4.17 -13.35 -21.13
N ARG A 566 -4.50 -14.61 -21.48
CA ARG A 566 -5.70 -14.96 -22.23
C ARG A 566 -6.98 -14.67 -21.47
N ASP A 567 -7.05 -15.15 -20.22
CA ASP A 567 -8.30 -15.23 -19.46
C ASP A 567 -8.53 -14.04 -18.53
N ASN A 568 -7.55 -13.12 -18.41
CA ASN A 568 -7.75 -11.87 -17.67
C ASN A 568 -8.74 -10.95 -18.40
N LYS A 569 -9.81 -10.59 -17.67
CA LYS A 569 -10.96 -9.82 -18.17
C LYS A 569 -10.74 -8.31 -18.17
N LEU A 570 -9.74 -7.81 -17.44
CA LEU A 570 -9.43 -6.39 -17.35
C LEU A 570 -8.59 -5.90 -18.53
N LEU A 571 -7.89 -6.82 -19.21
CA LEU A 571 -7.10 -6.49 -20.39
C LEU A 571 -8.00 -6.10 -21.57
N THR A 572 -7.69 -4.96 -22.17
CA THR A 572 -8.13 -4.65 -23.53
C THR A 572 -7.49 -5.60 -24.54
N ASP A 573 -8.12 -5.79 -25.71
CA ASP A 573 -7.54 -6.61 -26.77
C ASP A 573 -6.18 -6.10 -27.26
N ARG A 574 -5.96 -4.78 -27.19
CA ARG A 574 -4.66 -4.18 -27.51
C ARG A 574 -3.60 -4.57 -26.48
N GLN A 575 -3.85 -4.33 -25.19
CA GLN A 575 -2.92 -4.72 -24.13
C GLN A 575 -2.62 -6.21 -24.18
N ARG A 576 -3.63 -7.06 -24.40
CA ARG A 576 -3.44 -8.51 -24.52
C ARG A 576 -2.45 -8.86 -25.64
N ARG A 577 -2.60 -8.28 -26.83
CA ARG A 577 -1.67 -8.49 -27.96
C ARG A 577 -0.26 -7.99 -27.66
N ASP A 578 -0.15 -6.80 -27.09
CA ASP A 578 1.14 -6.18 -26.77
C ASP A 578 1.89 -7.03 -25.73
N ILE A 579 1.20 -7.51 -24.70
CA ILE A 579 1.76 -8.40 -23.67
C ILE A 579 2.19 -9.74 -24.26
N TYR A 580 1.42 -10.35 -25.17
CA TYR A 580 1.87 -11.55 -25.87
C TYR A 580 3.17 -11.34 -26.64
N ALA A 581 3.28 -10.23 -27.38
CA ALA A 581 4.47 -9.92 -28.15
C ALA A 581 5.70 -9.78 -27.22
N MET A 582 5.56 -9.01 -26.14
CA MET A 582 6.59 -8.81 -25.13
C MET A 582 6.96 -10.11 -24.41
N TYR A 583 5.97 -10.96 -24.09
CA TYR A 583 6.18 -12.25 -23.42
C TYR A 583 7.08 -13.15 -24.26
N PHE A 584 6.74 -13.34 -25.54
CA PHE A 584 7.54 -14.19 -26.41
C PHE A 584 8.90 -13.57 -26.77
N GLU A 585 9.01 -12.24 -26.81
CA GLU A 585 10.30 -11.55 -26.96
C GLU A 585 11.21 -11.81 -25.76
N MET A 586 10.70 -11.58 -24.55
CA MET A 586 11.40 -11.85 -23.30
C MET A 586 11.85 -13.31 -23.23
N MET A 587 10.98 -14.25 -23.61
CA MET A 587 11.31 -15.68 -23.65
C MET A 587 12.45 -16.01 -24.62
N ARG A 588 12.44 -15.46 -25.84
CA ARG A 588 13.52 -15.65 -26.82
C ARG A 588 14.84 -15.05 -26.33
N VAL A 589 14.80 -13.85 -25.79
CA VAL A 589 16.01 -13.17 -25.28
C VAL A 589 16.57 -13.88 -24.05
N GLY A 590 15.73 -14.33 -23.13
CA GLY A 590 16.15 -15.12 -21.96
C GLY A 590 16.86 -16.41 -22.36
N HIS A 591 16.33 -17.15 -23.34
CA HIS A 591 16.97 -18.36 -23.87
C HIS A 591 18.25 -18.07 -24.65
N ALA A 592 18.31 -16.95 -25.39
CA ALA A 592 19.56 -16.51 -26.01
C ALA A 592 20.62 -16.19 -24.96
N GLY A 593 20.24 -15.52 -23.87
CA GLY A 593 21.09 -15.28 -22.70
C GLY A 593 21.60 -16.57 -22.08
N GLN A 594 20.72 -17.54 -21.84
CA GLN A 594 21.11 -18.86 -21.34
C GLN A 594 22.08 -19.58 -22.28
N GLY A 595 21.87 -19.50 -23.61
CA GLY A 595 22.80 -20.05 -24.58
C GLY A 595 24.19 -19.40 -24.53
N LEU A 596 24.25 -18.09 -24.30
CA LEU A 596 25.51 -17.37 -24.05
C LEU A 596 26.17 -17.78 -22.73
N ASP A 597 25.39 -18.11 -21.70
CA ASP A 597 25.94 -18.57 -20.41
C ASP A 597 26.63 -19.94 -20.55
N ILE A 598 26.00 -20.87 -21.28
CA ILE A 598 26.49 -22.25 -21.42
C ILE A 598 27.78 -22.32 -22.24
N ASN A 599 27.91 -21.54 -23.33
CA ASN A 599 29.01 -21.69 -24.30
C ASN A 599 29.66 -20.37 -24.75
N GLY A 600 29.31 -19.23 -24.13
CA GLY A 600 29.63 -17.91 -24.70
C GLY A 600 30.98 -17.32 -24.31
N MET A 601 31.70 -17.89 -23.34
CA MET A 601 32.92 -17.29 -22.79
C MET A 601 33.99 -18.34 -22.44
N THR A 602 35.21 -18.14 -22.96
CA THR A 602 36.43 -18.85 -22.55
C THR A 602 37.59 -17.88 -22.44
N MET A 603 38.64 -18.25 -21.70
CA MET A 603 39.87 -17.47 -21.56
C MET A 603 41.08 -18.41 -21.62
N ASP A 604 41.45 -18.78 -22.85
CA ASP A 604 42.50 -19.77 -23.13
C ASP A 604 43.92 -19.17 -23.15
N ARG A 605 44.01 -17.83 -23.10
CA ARG A 605 45.25 -17.07 -22.95
C ARG A 605 44.99 -15.78 -22.17
N LEU A 606 46.05 -15.14 -21.67
CA LEU A 606 45.94 -13.79 -21.12
C LEU A 606 45.34 -12.84 -22.18
N PRO A 607 44.18 -12.21 -21.90
CA PRO A 607 43.58 -11.27 -22.83
C PRO A 607 44.38 -9.96 -22.89
N THR A 608 44.44 -9.34 -24.06
CA THR A 608 44.82 -7.92 -24.15
C THR A 608 43.80 -7.06 -23.40
N LEU A 609 44.12 -5.80 -23.11
CA LEU A 609 43.17 -4.90 -22.43
C LEU A 609 41.87 -4.74 -23.23
N GLN A 610 41.97 -4.56 -24.55
CA GLN A 610 40.80 -4.47 -25.44
C GLN A 610 39.95 -5.74 -25.39
N GLU A 611 40.56 -6.92 -25.45
CA GLU A 611 39.83 -8.19 -25.38
C GLU A 611 39.15 -8.39 -24.03
N ALA A 612 39.76 -7.92 -22.94
CA ALA A 612 39.16 -7.96 -21.62
C ALA A 612 37.99 -6.96 -21.47
N GLU A 613 38.06 -5.79 -22.09
CA GLU A 613 36.93 -4.85 -22.18
C GLU A 613 35.77 -5.43 -23.00
N GLU A 614 36.05 -6.08 -24.14
CA GLU A 614 35.05 -6.79 -24.92
C GLU A 614 34.43 -7.95 -24.14
N MET A 615 35.24 -8.69 -23.38
CA MET A 615 34.77 -9.75 -22.47
C MET A 615 33.82 -9.18 -21.42
N LEU A 616 34.19 -8.07 -20.76
CA LEU A 616 33.32 -7.40 -19.79
C LEU A 616 31.99 -6.95 -20.43
N ALA A 617 32.02 -6.39 -21.64
CA ALA A 617 30.82 -6.01 -22.37
C ALA A 617 29.93 -7.22 -22.72
N ARG A 618 30.52 -8.38 -23.02
CA ARG A 618 29.80 -9.64 -23.25
C ARG A 618 29.13 -10.14 -21.97
N VAL A 619 29.80 -10.08 -20.82
CA VAL A 619 29.21 -10.43 -19.51
C VAL A 619 28.01 -9.54 -19.20
N ILE A 620 28.13 -8.22 -19.43
CA ILE A 620 27.01 -7.28 -19.25
C ILE A 620 25.83 -7.66 -20.16
N ASN A 621 26.10 -7.96 -21.44
CA ASN A 621 25.04 -8.35 -22.36
C ASN A 621 24.41 -9.71 -22.00
N LEU A 622 25.21 -10.66 -21.48
CA LEU A 622 24.72 -11.90 -20.91
C LEU A 622 23.75 -11.63 -19.75
N HIS A 623 24.14 -10.82 -18.76
CA HIS A 623 23.27 -10.44 -17.65
C HIS A 623 22.00 -9.73 -18.13
N ARG A 624 22.13 -8.84 -19.12
CA ARG A 624 21.00 -8.17 -19.76
C ARG A 624 20.03 -9.17 -20.36
N CYS A 625 20.50 -10.15 -21.13
CA CYS A 625 19.63 -11.13 -21.77
C CYS A 625 19.03 -12.13 -20.78
N LYS A 626 19.85 -12.72 -19.89
CA LYS A 626 19.45 -13.80 -18.96
C LYS A 626 18.56 -13.29 -17.82
N SER A 627 18.78 -12.07 -17.32
CA SER A 627 18.06 -11.55 -16.14
C SER A 627 17.44 -10.17 -16.39
N GLY A 628 18.17 -9.24 -17.01
CA GLY A 628 17.72 -7.86 -17.23
C GLY A 628 16.41 -7.76 -18.02
N ILE A 629 16.32 -8.39 -19.18
CA ILE A 629 15.12 -8.35 -20.03
C ILE A 629 13.92 -9.09 -19.40
N PRO A 630 14.09 -10.28 -18.79
CA PRO A 630 13.03 -10.90 -17.98
C PRO A 630 12.53 -10.01 -16.82
N ALA A 631 13.43 -9.28 -16.16
CA ALA A 631 13.05 -8.30 -15.15
C ALA A 631 12.29 -7.13 -15.79
N ALA A 632 12.83 -6.55 -16.86
CA ALA A 632 12.24 -5.44 -17.60
C ALA A 632 10.81 -5.73 -18.02
N PHE A 633 10.52 -6.96 -18.48
CA PHE A 633 9.17 -7.40 -18.78
C PHE A 633 8.19 -7.18 -17.61
N CYS A 634 8.60 -7.45 -16.37
CA CYS A 634 7.77 -7.24 -15.18
C CYS A 634 7.45 -5.74 -14.99
N GLY A 635 8.45 -4.87 -15.11
CA GLY A 635 8.27 -3.42 -15.00
C GLY A 635 7.42 -2.84 -16.13
N THR A 636 7.72 -3.21 -17.38
CA THR A 636 7.02 -2.76 -18.59
C THR A 636 5.56 -3.17 -18.58
N VAL A 637 5.25 -4.44 -18.28
CA VAL A 637 3.86 -4.91 -18.24
C VAL A 637 3.13 -4.28 -17.06
N GLY A 638 3.77 -4.13 -15.89
CA GLY A 638 3.18 -3.44 -14.73
C GLY A 638 2.79 -2.00 -15.07
N ALA A 639 3.68 -1.23 -15.68
CA ALA A 639 3.38 0.13 -16.13
C ALA A 639 2.30 0.16 -17.22
N LEU A 640 2.28 -0.81 -18.15
CA LEU A 640 1.28 -0.88 -19.23
C LEU A 640 -0.13 -1.14 -18.69
N VAL A 641 -0.28 -2.08 -17.76
CA VAL A 641 -1.60 -2.42 -17.20
C VAL A 641 -2.04 -1.40 -16.16
N GLY A 642 -1.09 -0.74 -15.48
CA GLY A 642 -1.35 0.38 -14.58
C GLY A 642 -1.76 1.69 -15.29
N GLY A 643 -1.80 1.73 -16.62
CA GLY A 643 -2.23 2.92 -17.37
C GLY A 643 -1.13 3.95 -17.62
N GLY A 644 0.14 3.56 -17.48
CA GLY A 644 1.27 4.44 -17.72
C GLY A 644 1.34 4.96 -19.16
N THR A 645 1.88 6.17 -19.31
CA THR A 645 2.18 6.76 -20.62
C THR A 645 3.29 5.97 -21.34
N PRO A 646 3.42 6.05 -22.67
CA PRO A 646 4.50 5.37 -23.40
C PRO A 646 5.90 5.66 -22.83
N LYS A 647 6.15 6.90 -22.40
CA LYS A 647 7.42 7.30 -21.77
C LYS A 647 7.62 6.62 -20.40
N GLN A 648 6.57 6.56 -19.57
CA GLN A 648 6.63 5.87 -18.28
C GLN A 648 6.87 4.37 -18.46
N ILE A 649 6.21 3.74 -19.44
CA ILE A 649 6.38 2.32 -19.74
C ILE A 649 7.82 2.03 -20.17
N GLU A 650 8.39 2.83 -21.08
CA GLU A 650 9.76 2.68 -21.55
C GLU A 650 10.79 2.88 -20.42
N ALA A 651 10.66 3.95 -19.65
CA ALA A 651 11.57 4.24 -18.53
C ALA A 651 11.48 3.17 -17.43
N MET A 652 10.28 2.69 -17.12
CA MET A 652 10.08 1.62 -16.14
C MET A 652 10.77 0.33 -16.61
N GLY A 653 10.62 -0.03 -17.88
CA GLY A 653 11.32 -1.16 -18.48
C GLY A 653 12.84 -1.01 -18.39
N ALA A 654 13.38 0.15 -18.76
CA ALA A 654 14.81 0.44 -18.71
C ALA A 654 15.36 0.37 -17.27
N TYR A 655 14.66 0.97 -16.31
CA TYR A 655 15.06 0.95 -14.91
C TYR A 655 15.10 -0.49 -14.36
N VAL A 656 14.04 -1.26 -14.58
CA VAL A 656 13.98 -2.65 -14.08
C VAL A 656 14.98 -3.55 -14.81
N GLN A 657 15.28 -3.27 -16.08
CA GLN A 657 16.37 -3.93 -16.80
C GLN A 657 17.71 -3.71 -16.09
N ASN A 658 18.01 -2.46 -15.74
CA ASN A 658 19.24 -2.09 -15.04
C ASN A 658 19.31 -2.73 -13.65
N LEU A 659 18.19 -2.78 -12.93
CA LEU A 659 18.10 -3.47 -11.66
C LEU A 659 18.39 -4.98 -11.80
N GLY A 660 17.87 -5.63 -12.85
CA GLY A 660 18.17 -7.03 -13.15
C GLY A 660 19.64 -7.30 -13.50
N ILE A 661 20.31 -6.36 -14.18
CA ILE A 661 21.76 -6.44 -14.45
C ILE A 661 22.55 -6.26 -13.16
N ALA A 662 22.24 -5.21 -12.38
CA ALA A 662 22.89 -4.93 -11.11
C ALA A 662 22.74 -6.09 -10.12
N PHE A 663 21.58 -6.75 -10.10
CA PHE A 663 21.34 -7.95 -9.32
C PHE A 663 22.29 -9.10 -9.68
N GLN A 664 22.55 -9.36 -10.96
CA GLN A 664 23.52 -10.39 -11.36
C GLN A 664 24.94 -10.04 -10.98
N ILE A 665 25.37 -8.78 -11.17
CA ILE A 665 26.71 -8.35 -10.74
C ILE A 665 26.86 -8.54 -9.22
N ARG A 666 25.80 -8.25 -8.47
CA ARG A 666 25.78 -8.44 -7.02
C ARG A 666 25.86 -9.92 -6.64
N ASP A 667 25.10 -10.79 -7.30
CA ASP A 667 25.15 -12.25 -7.09
C ASP A 667 26.56 -12.79 -7.38
N ASP A 668 27.20 -12.39 -8.49
CA ASP A 668 28.58 -12.78 -8.81
C ASP A 668 29.58 -12.32 -7.74
N VAL A 669 29.43 -11.10 -7.21
CA VAL A 669 30.28 -10.58 -6.13
C VAL A 669 30.10 -11.39 -4.84
N LEU A 670 28.87 -11.75 -4.50
CA LEU A 670 28.59 -12.51 -3.27
C LEU A 670 29.07 -13.95 -3.34
N ASP A 671 29.05 -14.54 -4.55
CA ASP A 671 29.61 -15.87 -4.79
C ASP A 671 31.10 -15.88 -4.45
N VAL A 672 31.86 -14.91 -4.98
CA VAL A 672 33.29 -14.71 -4.68
C VAL A 672 33.54 -14.48 -3.19
N LEU A 673 32.65 -13.75 -2.50
CA LEU A 673 32.78 -13.47 -1.06
C LEU A 673 32.32 -14.63 -0.16
N GLY A 674 31.74 -15.69 -0.72
CA GLY A 674 31.20 -16.81 0.05
C GLY A 674 29.99 -16.45 0.90
N LYS A 675 29.18 -15.47 0.45
CA LYS A 675 28.02 -14.94 1.19
C LYS A 675 26.68 -15.35 0.57
N VAL A 676 26.69 -16.26 -0.41
CA VAL A 676 25.46 -16.78 -1.02
C VAL A 676 24.90 -17.92 -0.15
N SER A 677 23.68 -17.73 0.36
CA SER A 677 23.00 -18.76 1.15
C SER A 677 22.71 -20.01 0.30
N GLY A 678 23.09 -21.18 0.82
CA GLY A 678 22.80 -22.47 0.20
C GLY A 678 23.71 -22.88 -0.97
N LYS A 679 24.78 -22.12 -1.25
CA LYS A 679 25.84 -22.49 -2.20
C LYS A 679 27.21 -22.57 -1.49
N ASN A 680 28.16 -23.29 -2.10
CA ASN A 680 29.56 -23.24 -1.68
C ASN A 680 30.15 -21.86 -2.03
N ALA A 681 31.18 -21.43 -1.31
CA ALA A 681 31.88 -20.19 -1.64
C ALA A 681 32.65 -20.32 -2.97
N ALA A 682 32.58 -19.29 -3.81
CA ALA A 682 33.25 -19.21 -5.10
C ALA A 682 32.89 -20.35 -6.07
N ASP A 683 31.64 -20.83 -6.02
CA ASP A 683 31.16 -21.96 -6.83
C ASP A 683 31.32 -21.70 -8.33
N ASP A 684 31.09 -20.46 -8.77
CA ASP A 684 31.24 -20.08 -10.17
C ASP A 684 32.70 -20.14 -10.63
N LEU A 685 33.65 -19.77 -9.75
CA LEU A 685 35.08 -19.91 -10.03
C LEU A 685 35.50 -21.37 -10.10
N TYR A 686 35.01 -22.24 -9.22
CA TYR A 686 35.29 -23.68 -9.28
C TYR A 686 34.77 -24.33 -10.58
N ASN A 687 33.70 -23.79 -11.15
CA ASN A 687 33.15 -24.20 -12.43
C ASN A 687 33.82 -23.53 -13.64
N HIS A 688 34.94 -22.82 -13.46
CA HIS A 688 35.67 -22.08 -14.50
C HIS A 688 34.80 -21.03 -15.25
N LYS A 689 33.76 -20.50 -14.60
CA LYS A 689 32.89 -19.48 -15.22
C LYS A 689 33.57 -18.10 -15.18
N ILE A 690 33.49 -17.37 -16.29
CA ILE A 690 33.95 -15.98 -16.38
C ILE A 690 32.81 -15.07 -15.91
N THR A 691 32.83 -14.74 -14.63
CA THR A 691 31.85 -13.84 -13.99
C THR A 691 32.24 -12.37 -14.14
N TYR A 692 31.34 -11.46 -13.76
CA TYR A 692 31.60 -10.02 -13.84
C TYR A 692 32.86 -9.59 -13.08
N PRO A 693 33.12 -10.03 -11.83
CA PRO A 693 34.36 -9.71 -11.13
C PRO A 693 35.62 -10.17 -11.87
N VAL A 694 35.60 -11.35 -12.49
CA VAL A 694 36.74 -11.89 -13.25
C VAL A 694 37.01 -11.03 -14.49
N ALA A 695 35.98 -10.76 -15.30
CA ALA A 695 36.13 -9.91 -16.49
C ALA A 695 36.60 -8.50 -16.10
N LYS A 696 36.08 -7.95 -14.99
CA LYS A 696 36.48 -6.63 -14.47
C LYS A 696 37.94 -6.60 -14.00
N LEU A 697 38.42 -7.67 -13.37
CA LEU A 697 39.82 -7.82 -12.95
C LEU A 697 40.75 -7.71 -14.15
N PHE A 698 40.49 -8.51 -15.20
CA PHE A 698 41.35 -8.54 -16.40
C PHE A 698 41.24 -7.31 -17.30
N ALA A 699 40.12 -6.58 -17.23
CA ALA A 699 39.92 -5.29 -17.91
C ALA A 699 40.66 -4.13 -17.26
N THR A 700 41.48 -4.40 -16.23
CA THR A 700 42.29 -3.38 -15.55
C THR A 700 43.72 -3.42 -16.05
N ASP A 701 44.31 -2.25 -16.31
CA ASP A 701 45.75 -2.12 -16.53
C ASP A 701 46.48 -2.21 -15.18
N HIS A 702 46.88 -3.43 -14.80
CA HIS A 702 47.52 -3.72 -13.52
C HIS A 702 48.78 -4.58 -13.73
N PRO A 703 49.88 -4.34 -12.99
CA PRO A 703 51.13 -5.09 -13.16
C PRO A 703 50.99 -6.60 -12.89
N ASP A 704 50.06 -7.00 -12.01
CA ASP A 704 49.85 -8.41 -11.65
C ASP A 704 48.97 -9.21 -12.63
N ARG A 705 48.58 -8.66 -13.79
CA ARG A 705 47.71 -9.38 -14.76
C ARG A 705 48.24 -10.74 -15.17
N GLU A 706 49.54 -10.85 -15.45
CA GLU A 706 50.18 -12.14 -15.79
C GLU A 706 50.09 -13.14 -14.63
N LYS A 707 50.28 -12.65 -13.40
CA LYS A 707 50.18 -13.45 -12.17
C LYS A 707 48.74 -13.95 -11.96
N TRP A 708 47.74 -13.09 -12.11
CA TRP A 708 46.33 -13.47 -12.01
C TRP A 708 45.92 -14.47 -13.08
N TYR A 709 46.42 -14.31 -14.31
CA TYR A 709 46.20 -15.30 -15.36
C TYR A 709 46.85 -16.64 -15.04
N GLY A 710 48.04 -16.66 -14.43
CA GLY A 710 48.64 -17.89 -13.93
C GLY A 710 47.76 -18.62 -12.90
N TYR A 711 47.06 -17.89 -12.03
CA TYR A 711 46.09 -18.49 -11.10
C TYR A 711 44.86 -19.04 -11.84
N TRP A 712 44.36 -18.34 -12.85
CA TRP A 712 43.26 -18.81 -13.70
C TRP A 712 43.62 -20.08 -14.46
N GLU A 713 44.77 -20.11 -15.13
CA GLU A 713 45.25 -21.26 -15.89
C GLU A 713 45.47 -22.49 -15.00
N ALA A 714 46.00 -22.28 -13.79
CA ALA A 714 46.22 -23.35 -12.80
C ALA A 714 44.94 -23.81 -12.08
N HIS A 715 43.80 -23.13 -12.28
CA HIS A 715 42.57 -23.29 -11.51
C HIS A 715 42.76 -23.10 -9.98
N ASP A 716 43.61 -22.16 -9.60
CA ASP A 716 43.85 -21.80 -8.20
C ASP A 716 42.78 -20.82 -7.70
N VAL A 717 41.60 -21.36 -7.38
CA VAL A 717 40.44 -20.58 -6.92
C VAL A 717 40.76 -19.74 -5.66
N PRO A 718 41.42 -20.27 -4.61
CA PRO A 718 41.79 -19.45 -3.46
C PRO A 718 42.64 -18.21 -3.82
N ALA A 719 43.66 -18.37 -4.69
CA ALA A 719 44.50 -17.27 -5.11
C ALA A 719 43.75 -16.25 -5.99
N LEU A 720 42.81 -16.70 -6.82
CA LEU A 720 41.93 -15.82 -7.60
C LEU A 720 40.99 -15.01 -6.71
N VAL A 721 40.39 -15.62 -5.69
CA VAL A 721 39.54 -14.93 -4.72
C VAL A 721 40.35 -13.85 -3.99
N GLU A 722 41.56 -14.17 -3.53
CA GLU A 722 42.46 -13.19 -2.91
C GLU A 722 42.79 -12.05 -3.88
N ALA A 723 43.12 -12.35 -5.14
CA ALA A 723 43.39 -11.34 -6.16
C ALA A 723 42.19 -10.41 -6.43
N LEU A 724 40.97 -10.96 -6.51
CA LEU A 724 39.74 -10.17 -6.67
C LEU A 724 39.51 -9.22 -5.50
N GLN A 725 39.77 -9.68 -4.28
CA GLN A 725 39.61 -8.88 -3.05
C GLN A 725 40.72 -7.82 -2.91
N SER A 726 41.98 -8.16 -3.12
CA SER A 726 43.12 -7.26 -2.86
C SER A 726 43.34 -6.23 -3.97
N SER A 727 42.82 -6.45 -5.19
CA SER A 727 42.98 -5.55 -6.33
C SER A 727 42.01 -4.36 -6.34
N GLY A 728 41.09 -4.27 -5.38
CA GLY A 728 39.99 -3.29 -5.40
C GLY A 728 38.94 -3.59 -6.48
N THR A 729 38.91 -4.80 -7.05
CA THR A 729 37.94 -5.18 -8.08
C THR A 729 36.52 -5.26 -7.50
N ILE A 730 36.37 -5.78 -6.28
CA ILE A 730 35.07 -5.84 -5.59
C ILE A 730 34.47 -4.44 -5.39
N ASP A 731 35.28 -3.45 -5.00
CA ASP A 731 34.82 -2.07 -4.81
C ASP A 731 34.34 -1.47 -6.13
N ARG A 732 35.08 -1.67 -7.22
CA ARG A 732 34.68 -1.21 -8.56
C ARG A 732 33.40 -1.90 -9.06
N CYS A 733 33.20 -3.18 -8.75
CA CYS A 733 31.93 -3.86 -9.03
C CYS A 733 30.77 -3.22 -8.26
N ASN A 734 30.98 -2.87 -6.98
CA ASN A 734 29.97 -2.17 -6.18
C ASN A 734 29.67 -0.76 -6.73
N GLU A 735 30.68 -0.03 -7.20
CA GLU A 735 30.49 1.26 -7.88
C GLU A 735 29.66 1.13 -9.17
N ASP A 736 29.94 0.10 -9.98
CA ASP A 736 29.20 -0.19 -11.20
C ASP A 736 27.74 -0.55 -10.90
N ILE A 737 27.46 -1.37 -9.88
CA ILE A 737 26.10 -1.67 -9.39
C ILE A 737 25.35 -0.38 -9.07
N GLN A 738 25.95 0.50 -8.26
CA GLN A 738 25.32 1.75 -7.84
C GLN A 738 25.11 2.71 -9.01
N ARG A 739 26.06 2.78 -9.95
CA ARG A 739 25.91 3.60 -11.17
C ARG A 739 24.75 3.08 -12.03
N THR A 740 24.71 1.78 -12.34
CA THR A 740 23.67 1.18 -13.19
C THR A 740 22.26 1.38 -12.63
N VAL A 741 22.08 1.22 -11.31
CA VAL A 741 20.77 1.46 -10.67
C VAL A 741 20.38 2.93 -10.70
N ARG A 742 21.31 3.85 -10.39
CA ARG A 742 21.04 5.31 -10.44
C ARG A 742 20.67 5.80 -11.83
N GLU A 743 21.44 5.40 -12.86
CA GLU A 743 21.15 5.76 -14.24
C GLU A 743 19.75 5.30 -14.68
N GLY A 744 19.29 4.15 -14.21
CA GLY A 744 17.93 3.68 -14.45
C GLY A 744 16.88 4.45 -13.64
N TRP A 745 17.17 4.74 -12.36
CA TRP A 745 16.25 5.48 -11.48
C TRP A 745 15.96 6.88 -12.00
N ASP A 746 16.97 7.61 -12.47
CA ASP A 746 16.82 8.98 -12.97
C ASP A 746 15.81 9.07 -14.14
N LEU A 747 15.69 8.00 -14.96
CA LEU A 747 14.74 7.93 -16.06
C LEU A 747 13.28 7.86 -15.59
N VAL A 748 13.02 7.11 -14.51
CA VAL A 748 11.66 6.87 -14.01
C VAL A 748 11.25 7.91 -12.98
N ASP A 749 12.18 8.39 -12.16
CA ASP A 749 11.93 9.34 -11.07
C ASP A 749 11.33 10.65 -11.58
N ALA A 750 11.89 11.17 -12.69
CA ALA A 750 11.48 12.44 -13.29
C ALA A 750 10.08 12.43 -13.93
N ILE A 751 9.54 11.25 -14.25
CA ILE A 751 8.29 11.11 -15.02
C ILE A 751 7.21 10.33 -14.29
N THR A 752 7.46 9.92 -13.04
CA THR A 752 6.47 9.27 -12.18
C THR A 752 6.14 10.16 -10.98
N PRO A 753 4.85 10.26 -10.62
CA PRO A 753 4.45 11.07 -9.48
C PRO A 753 5.05 10.50 -8.19
N ASN A 754 5.32 11.38 -7.24
CA ASN A 754 5.67 10.93 -5.91
C ASN A 754 4.47 10.22 -5.28
N SER A 755 4.70 9.01 -4.76
CA SER A 755 3.67 8.12 -4.22
C SER A 755 4.30 7.14 -3.24
N TYR A 756 3.46 6.48 -2.42
CA TYR A 756 3.89 5.36 -1.59
C TYR A 756 4.57 4.26 -2.44
N SER A 757 3.95 3.91 -3.56
CA SER A 757 4.46 2.90 -4.49
C SER A 757 5.86 3.21 -5.00
N LYS A 758 6.14 4.47 -5.33
CA LYS A 758 7.48 4.93 -5.75
C LYS A 758 8.53 4.80 -4.63
N ALA A 759 8.16 5.18 -3.41
CA ALA A 759 9.04 5.03 -2.25
C ALA A 759 9.33 3.55 -1.93
N LEU A 760 8.27 2.73 -1.95
CA LEU A 760 8.39 1.29 -1.77
C LEU A 760 9.27 0.68 -2.86
N PHE A 761 9.07 1.03 -4.12
CA PHE A 761 9.88 0.55 -5.24
C PHE A 761 11.36 0.90 -5.05
N SER A 762 11.68 2.15 -4.70
CA SER A 762 13.04 2.61 -4.44
C SER A 762 13.69 1.80 -3.31
N LEU A 763 12.99 1.65 -2.19
CA LEU A 763 13.50 0.87 -1.07
C LEU A 763 13.70 -0.60 -1.43
N PHE A 764 12.79 -1.16 -2.23
CA PHE A 764 12.86 -2.54 -2.69
C PHE A 764 14.06 -2.78 -3.61
N ALA A 765 14.33 -1.85 -4.54
CA ALA A 765 15.48 -1.90 -5.42
C ALA A 765 16.79 -1.80 -4.62
N GLU A 766 16.85 -0.94 -3.61
CA GLU A 766 17.99 -0.86 -2.70
C GLU A 766 18.17 -2.12 -1.87
N PHE A 767 17.09 -2.66 -1.30
CA PHE A 767 17.15 -3.92 -0.57
C PHE A 767 17.71 -5.04 -1.46
N LEU A 768 17.26 -5.10 -2.72
CA LEU A 768 17.68 -6.11 -3.69
C LEU A 768 19.19 -6.03 -4.01
N ILE A 769 19.79 -4.84 -4.04
CA ILE A 769 21.22 -4.66 -4.33
C ILE A 769 22.09 -4.56 -3.07
N VAL A 770 21.53 -4.23 -1.91
CA VAL A 770 22.25 -4.04 -0.65
C VAL A 770 22.23 -5.32 0.20
N GLN A 771 21.06 -5.87 0.52
CA GLN A 771 20.87 -6.94 1.50
C GLN A 771 20.83 -8.35 0.90
N HIS A 772 21.97 -8.77 0.39
CA HIS A 772 22.41 -10.16 0.54
C HIS A 772 23.41 -10.25 1.70
N TYR A 773 22.96 -9.75 2.86
CA TYR A 773 23.64 -9.80 4.14
C TYR A 773 22.66 -10.23 5.22
#